data_AF-W7N6Y3-F1
#
_entry.id   AF-W7N6Y3-F1
#
_cell.length_a   1.000
_cell.length_b   1.000
_cell.length_c   1.000
_cell.angle_alpha   90.00
_cell.angle_beta   90.00
_cell.angle_gamma   90.00
#
_symmetry.space_group_name_H-M   'P 1'
#
loop_
_entity.id
_entity.type
_entity.pdbx_description
1 polymer ?
#
loop_
_entity_poly.entity_id
_entity_poly.type
_entity_poly.pdbx_seq_one_letter_code
_entity_poly.pdbx_strand_id
1 'polypeptide(L)'
;MRLFRSGHAAISILTVVLLYPYTLFASHSDGLSPYGNGYAPDTVHPHSQGHGLHESRGTDLDPNEFNNLTVTVDQSSRFDRRAAKDFYLRVMPLGASITQGYKSSDGNGYRKWLRAQLRFRGWKVNMVGSERDGTMADSDNEGHPGWTIESVHGAWTKSKWMKPNLVLINAGLNDCNSGGDPSKAGERTKSLVDDIFDSVPGVTVILSTLLLNKDSSRNSCSDDISKQIRNVAAGYKGARIALADVRSVMSMDDIGPDKDHPTDDGYKMLAGVWWDAISKIEDQIQTPAKVDNIDDAPGGSSNQCKKVAGNAGLPGQSQMGSGHDDGNYVHKSTSKGVIESAKIDKGSDPKPITDAIPWHIFSTNVVKGDPNAERTASLDDWIRVYHNTKDKNAYWFRQNLGGGKFGKSVQFNVDMNCDLGPRKYFQFEQNNDGLDDFFCIKENAVWVSLNRGGNPPKFESIGQVIGGFDGLKATDVRIADIDGDGRADFCLVKSASETACSRNGGWGDKPQWQGFSTAKGIRGTVFNTAQPDKAGIILADLNGDFRSDVMYIGDHGQVSTWINNRGSGSGIVPKWRSAGQTHAGQAVSGIQDSIKFGRIYGSNRLDYIFLKEEKDHFDIVVWQNQGAGGTKLKADGNYYCDMRGTGSDDYVWIYQDGHAAEINVNIHSPPAWGHKTKIELRVPGPRNGIHLADWTGDGRCDVIVQNKATGHLTVYRNQYDNGADKISFDSGTAVATDCNQGWGVGIFDLGMRFHDIDGDGRADALCIEKNGRITGWLNKANGLENVGQIKFSEGWKVTPDRANIRFADVEASGRADLLHVDKYTGAVDVFANKGNKAQGGSSFSWTNHGMLYNPIDRGENMHFTNQGGKGRADLVKVDPQTNKAWTYWNRCSSTGGDDSSPTTDPGLPKTGGGSVGDDIPIIDLPGKGEDHDKGVCEYTIQTEDINIAHKSWKDSGSSEWWKKWIHDHGAKKWSDRFFMQVMDTPGGLTYDCTVLTSSSCALPESKACSTYISPQGYYMHFQISNTFDGFKTLWWQTIKESVIQLSSEIKKIVRENGTPPQEENGDFVNMLVGILTSLAGFGAAKPLFTGTMTSFAGVFAAMSAGTSWEEKVSPETLEKKLEEAYGEMFTQILNSTDNFVGNMFGGVPPSGWSDDKMTDFVYEFFRDGDWLSRDITKPFMNHYITQVQSKWDEFAVVKAMKSKNKADYFLMVSDEDTECSKHHNGVGTIPTYQDMSEQVCKDHMEGCLWHEKR
;
A
#
# COMPACT_ATOMS: atom_id res chain seq x y z
N MET A 1 28.92 18.25 42.37
CA MET A 1 30.32 18.71 42.58
C MET A 1 31.30 17.71 41.95
N ARG A 2 32.49 18.18 41.50
CA ARG A 2 33.87 17.64 41.69
C ARG A 2 34.00 16.17 42.19
N LEU A 3 34.87 15.28 41.70
CA LEU A 3 36.12 15.34 40.87
C LEU A 3 36.31 14.01 40.06
N PHE A 4 37.31 13.79 39.18
CA PHE A 4 37.95 14.56 38.07
C PHE A 4 39.12 13.71 37.46
N ARG A 5 39.29 13.66 36.11
CA ARG A 5 40.49 13.10 35.36
C ARG A 5 40.76 11.57 35.50
N SER A 6 41.58 10.90 34.66
CA SER A 6 42.24 11.23 33.36
C SER A 6 42.82 9.97 32.66
N GLY A 7 43.15 10.04 31.35
CA GLY A 7 44.34 9.38 30.78
C GLY A 7 44.25 9.09 29.27
N HIS A 8 45.38 9.11 28.54
CA HIS A 8 45.51 8.77 27.10
C HIS A 8 46.81 8.00 26.83
N ALA A 9 46.88 7.35 25.65
CA ALA A 9 48.07 6.78 24.99
C ALA A 9 48.62 5.44 25.58
N ALA A 10 49.41 4.62 24.86
CA ALA A 10 50.07 4.82 23.55
C ALA A 10 50.35 3.50 22.76
N ILE A 11 50.35 3.63 21.42
CA ILE A 11 51.31 3.08 20.41
C ILE A 11 51.64 1.56 20.34
N SER A 12 51.35 1.02 19.14
CA SER A 12 51.84 -0.13 18.34
C SER A 12 53.28 -0.67 18.51
N ILE A 13 53.59 -1.90 17.98
CA ILE A 13 54.63 -2.15 16.92
C ILE A 13 54.93 -3.65 16.56
N LEU A 14 55.25 -3.88 15.26
CA LEU A 14 56.05 -4.95 14.57
C LEU A 14 55.54 -6.36 14.17
N THR A 15 56.20 -6.85 13.10
CA THR A 15 56.02 -8.04 12.22
C THR A 15 57.36 -8.78 12.01
N VAL A 16 57.33 -10.06 11.57
CA VAL A 16 58.45 -10.76 10.85
C VAL A 16 57.86 -11.75 9.81
N VAL A 17 58.63 -12.13 8.78
CA VAL A 17 58.25 -12.90 7.56
C VAL A 17 59.34 -13.95 7.22
N LEU A 18 59.18 -14.76 6.15
CA LEU A 18 60.17 -15.62 5.40
C LEU A 18 60.13 -17.14 5.73
N LEU A 19 60.34 -18.13 4.81
CA LEU A 19 60.78 -18.20 3.39
C LEU A 19 60.32 -19.53 2.68
N TYR A 20 59.96 -19.46 1.37
CA TYR A 20 60.14 -20.37 0.17
C TYR A 20 60.64 -21.85 0.26
N PRO A 21 60.52 -22.74 -0.79
CA PRO A 21 60.35 -22.47 -2.25
C PRO A 21 59.43 -23.37 -3.15
N TYR A 22 59.16 -22.83 -4.35
CA TYR A 22 58.71 -23.35 -5.67
C TYR A 22 58.51 -24.86 -6.00
N THR A 23 57.44 -25.12 -6.78
CA THR A 23 57.51 -25.59 -8.21
C THR A 23 56.32 -25.01 -9.02
N LEU A 24 56.36 -25.08 -10.36
CA LEU A 24 55.40 -24.44 -11.29
C LEU A 24 54.66 -25.45 -12.17
N PHE A 25 53.38 -25.19 -12.52
CA PHE A 25 52.96 -24.89 -13.90
C PHE A 25 51.45 -24.55 -14.06
N ALA A 26 51.18 -23.33 -14.54
CA ALA A 26 50.05 -22.86 -15.34
C ALA A 26 48.59 -23.35 -15.08
N SER A 27 47.82 -22.55 -14.34
CA SER A 27 46.41 -22.24 -14.62
C SER A 27 46.14 -20.78 -14.27
N HIS A 28 45.39 -20.01 -15.08
CA HIS A 28 45.09 -18.61 -14.77
C HIS A 28 44.00 -18.52 -13.71
N SER A 29 44.17 -17.62 -12.73
CA SER A 29 43.26 -17.41 -11.61
C SER A 29 42.42 -16.15 -11.79
N ASP A 30 41.14 -16.22 -11.46
CA ASP A 30 40.29 -15.04 -11.31
C ASP A 30 40.80 -14.11 -10.20
N GLY A 31 40.76 -12.80 -10.46
CA GLY A 31 41.19 -11.77 -9.52
C GLY A 31 40.06 -11.31 -8.61
N LEU A 32 40.29 -11.31 -7.29
CA LEU A 32 39.34 -10.81 -6.28
C LEU A 32 38.94 -9.34 -6.54
N SER A 33 37.63 -9.06 -6.45
CA SER A 33 37.08 -7.71 -6.52
C SER A 33 37.41 -6.90 -5.26
N PRO A 34 37.78 -5.60 -5.35
CA PRO A 34 38.31 -4.83 -4.23
C PRO A 34 37.25 -4.21 -3.28
N TYR A 35 36.04 -4.77 -3.20
CA TYR A 35 34.94 -4.20 -2.40
C TYR A 35 34.26 -5.20 -1.45
N GLY A 36 34.73 -5.23 -0.21
CA GLY A 36 33.90 -5.52 0.97
C GLY A 36 33.47 -4.20 1.64
N ASN A 37 32.41 -4.11 2.44
CA ASN A 37 31.55 -5.17 3.01
C ASN A 37 30.07 -4.78 2.88
N GLY A 38 29.16 -5.76 2.76
CA GLY A 38 27.73 -5.48 2.59
C GLY A 38 26.79 -6.69 2.71
N TYR A 39 27.15 -7.69 3.51
CA TYR A 39 26.31 -8.89 3.71
C TYR A 39 25.55 -8.84 5.04
N ALA A 40 24.23 -9.01 4.97
CA ALA A 40 23.41 -9.45 6.10
C ALA A 40 23.66 -10.95 6.36
N PRO A 41 23.44 -11.45 7.60
CA PRO A 41 23.88 -12.80 7.97
C PRO A 41 22.98 -13.91 7.40
N ASP A 42 23.63 -14.97 6.91
CA ASP A 42 22.97 -16.22 6.52
C ASP A 42 22.62 -17.12 7.72
N THR A 43 21.78 -18.11 7.45
CA THR A 43 21.20 -19.05 8.42
C THR A 43 22.23 -19.92 9.15
N VAL A 44 21.97 -20.21 10.43
CA VAL A 44 22.71 -21.20 11.23
C VAL A 44 21.80 -22.39 11.52
N HIS A 45 22.13 -23.56 10.95
CA HIS A 45 21.53 -24.84 11.36
C HIS A 45 22.03 -25.26 12.75
N PRO A 46 21.14 -25.57 13.72
CA PRO A 46 21.55 -26.09 15.02
C PRO A 46 21.79 -27.61 14.96
N HIS A 47 22.94 -28.07 15.46
CA HIS A 47 23.19 -29.50 15.67
C HIS A 47 23.88 -29.81 17.01
N SER A 48 23.04 -30.15 18.00
CA SER A 48 23.24 -31.21 19.01
C SER A 48 24.54 -31.33 19.85
N GLN A 49 24.32 -31.37 21.18
CA GLN A 49 25.21 -31.86 22.27
C GLN A 49 26.31 -30.90 22.79
N GLY A 50 26.53 -30.77 24.11
CA GLY A 50 25.76 -31.32 25.25
C GLY A 50 26.38 -31.08 26.63
N HIS A 51 25.59 -31.30 27.70
CA HIS A 51 25.92 -31.31 29.15
C HIS A 51 26.36 -29.98 29.80
N GLY A 52 25.91 -29.62 31.01
CA GLY A 52 24.85 -30.19 31.87
C GLY A 52 24.91 -29.76 33.35
N LEU A 53 23.92 -30.18 34.16
CA LEU A 53 23.86 -30.14 35.64
C LEU A 53 23.69 -28.74 36.30
N HIS A 54 23.16 -28.53 37.52
CA HIS A 54 22.42 -29.28 38.59
C HIS A 54 21.56 -28.18 39.29
N GLU A 55 20.37 -28.34 39.91
CA GLU A 55 19.35 -29.40 40.07
C GLU A 55 17.99 -28.64 40.31
N SER A 56 16.96 -28.87 41.15
CA SER A 56 16.41 -29.87 42.10
C SER A 56 15.00 -29.35 42.48
N ARG A 57 13.89 -30.06 42.75
CA ARG A 57 13.43 -31.47 42.76
C ARG A 57 11.87 -31.44 42.65
N GLY A 58 11.16 -32.48 42.21
CA GLY A 58 10.64 -33.59 43.05
C GLY A 58 9.12 -33.40 43.29
N THR A 59 8.23 -34.39 43.17
CA THR A 59 8.39 -35.85 43.36
C THR A 59 7.62 -36.68 42.30
N ASP A 60 7.90 -37.97 42.27
CA ASP A 60 7.46 -38.98 41.29
C ASP A 60 6.00 -39.43 41.45
N LEU A 61 5.47 -40.15 40.44
CA LEU A 61 4.70 -41.39 40.67
C LEU A 61 4.74 -42.32 39.43
N ASP A 62 4.39 -43.60 39.64
CA ASP A 62 4.79 -44.76 38.81
C ASP A 62 3.76 -45.17 37.74
N PRO A 63 4.16 -45.41 36.47
CA PRO A 63 3.26 -45.85 35.39
C PRO A 63 2.99 -47.37 35.39
N ASN A 64 2.45 -47.96 36.47
CA ASN A 64 2.15 -49.42 36.49
C ASN A 64 0.98 -49.94 37.36
N GLU A 65 0.07 -49.10 37.87
CA GLU A 65 -1.15 -49.59 38.56
C GLU A 65 -2.40 -49.59 37.65
N PHE A 66 -2.59 -50.69 36.91
CA PHE A 66 -3.89 -51.08 36.37
C PHE A 66 -4.67 -51.92 37.40
N ASN A 67 -6.00 -51.72 37.44
CA ASN A 67 -7.02 -52.44 38.23
C ASN A 67 -7.08 -52.14 39.75
N ASN A 68 -8.09 -51.37 40.17
CA ASN A 68 -9.33 -51.99 40.67
C ASN A 68 -10.52 -51.03 40.93
N LEU A 69 -11.72 -51.53 40.58
CA LEU A 69 -13.01 -51.40 41.30
C LEU A 69 -13.44 -49.99 41.80
N THR A 70 -14.21 -49.24 40.99
CA THR A 70 -15.71 -49.18 40.98
C THR A 70 -16.40 -48.46 42.14
N VAL A 71 -17.28 -47.49 41.83
CA VAL A 71 -18.75 -47.60 42.04
C VAL A 71 -19.50 -46.38 41.42
N THR A 72 -20.61 -46.68 40.72
CA THR A 72 -21.70 -45.79 40.19
C THR A 72 -21.43 -44.31 39.88
N VAL A 73 -21.43 -43.99 38.57
CA VAL A 73 -22.22 -42.88 38.01
C VAL A 73 -23.05 -43.46 36.85
N ASP A 74 -24.22 -42.87 36.56
CA ASP A 74 -25.29 -43.44 35.73
C ASP A 74 -24.92 -43.64 34.23
N GLN A 75 -25.43 -44.72 33.61
CA GLN A 75 -25.25 -45.04 32.20
C GLN A 75 -26.44 -44.55 31.34
N SER A 76 -26.77 -43.26 31.42
CA SER A 76 -27.94 -42.66 30.72
C SER A 76 -27.60 -41.56 29.71
N SER A 77 -26.35 -41.44 29.25
CA SER A 77 -26.04 -40.71 28.02
C SER A 77 -24.93 -41.36 27.19
N ARG A 78 -25.32 -42.22 26.25
CA ARG A 78 -24.49 -42.44 25.07
C ARG A 78 -24.52 -41.15 24.24
N PHE A 79 -23.35 -40.57 23.97
CA PHE A 79 -23.21 -39.68 22.81
C PHE A 79 -23.16 -40.52 21.54
N ASP A 80 -24.28 -41.19 21.23
CA ASP A 80 -24.49 -41.80 19.92
C ASP A 80 -24.34 -40.69 18.88
N ARG A 81 -23.44 -40.87 17.91
CA ARG A 81 -23.27 -39.91 16.82
C ARG A 81 -24.60 -39.80 16.10
N ARG A 82 -25.18 -38.59 16.07
CA ARG A 82 -26.44 -38.32 15.37
C ARG A 82 -26.33 -38.85 13.95
N ALA A 83 -27.33 -39.61 13.49
CA ALA A 83 -27.46 -39.91 12.08
C ALA A 83 -27.70 -38.58 11.35
N ALA A 84 -26.66 -38.02 10.75
CA ALA A 84 -26.76 -36.79 9.96
C ALA A 84 -27.76 -37.01 8.82
N LYS A 85 -28.54 -35.98 8.50
CA LYS A 85 -29.46 -36.02 7.36
C LYS A 85 -28.63 -36.31 6.10
N ASP A 86 -29.09 -37.19 5.23
CA ASP A 86 -28.26 -37.74 4.13
C ASP A 86 -28.06 -36.77 2.92
N PHE A 87 -28.01 -35.47 3.20
CA PHE A 87 -27.79 -34.40 2.23
C PHE A 87 -26.69 -33.43 2.70
N TYR A 88 -26.28 -32.53 1.82
CA TYR A 88 -25.22 -31.55 2.11
C TYR A 88 -25.78 -30.24 2.67
N LEU A 89 -25.08 -29.67 3.64
CA LEU A 89 -25.17 -28.25 3.95
C LEU A 89 -24.42 -27.50 2.85
N ARG A 90 -25.14 -26.88 1.92
CA ARG A 90 -24.63 -25.90 0.95
C ARG A 90 -24.67 -24.53 1.61
N VAL A 91 -23.58 -24.19 2.29
CA VAL A 91 -23.44 -23.01 3.16
C VAL A 91 -22.89 -21.83 2.37
N MET A 92 -23.56 -20.67 2.41
CA MET A 92 -23.03 -19.42 1.87
C MET A 92 -22.62 -18.46 3.01
N PRO A 93 -21.31 -18.29 3.28
CA PRO A 93 -20.79 -17.22 4.13
C PRO A 93 -20.89 -15.89 3.36
N LEU A 94 -21.85 -15.04 3.72
CA LEU A 94 -22.17 -13.78 3.04
C LEU A 94 -21.76 -12.57 3.91
N GLY A 95 -21.01 -11.62 3.37
CA GLY A 95 -20.60 -10.44 4.15
C GLY A 95 -19.45 -9.63 3.57
N ALA A 96 -18.63 -9.09 4.48
CA ALA A 96 -17.46 -8.26 4.15
C ALA A 96 -16.13 -8.94 4.53
N SER A 97 -15.06 -8.17 4.77
CA SER A 97 -13.70 -8.66 5.11
C SER A 97 -13.63 -9.61 6.32
N ILE A 98 -14.55 -9.47 7.29
CA ILE A 98 -14.65 -10.41 8.43
C ILE A 98 -15.14 -11.79 7.93
N THR A 99 -16.06 -11.84 6.98
CA THR A 99 -16.49 -13.07 6.29
C THR A 99 -15.42 -13.60 5.33
N GLN A 100 -14.60 -12.73 4.73
CA GLN A 100 -13.43 -13.11 3.92
C GLN A 100 -12.36 -13.85 4.75
N GLY A 101 -12.21 -13.52 6.03
CA GLY A 101 -11.14 -14.01 6.90
C GLY A 101 -9.90 -13.11 6.95
N TYR A 102 -10.03 -11.84 6.53
CA TYR A 102 -8.95 -10.87 6.51
C TYR A 102 -8.28 -10.72 7.90
N LYS A 103 -6.95 -10.61 7.94
CA LYS A 103 -6.08 -10.63 9.15
C LYS A 103 -5.94 -11.95 9.91
N SER A 104 -6.72 -13.00 9.64
CA SER A 104 -6.41 -14.33 10.18
C SER A 104 -5.09 -14.86 9.61
N SER A 105 -4.30 -15.58 10.42
CA SER A 105 -2.95 -16.03 10.02
C SER A 105 -2.94 -17.06 8.88
N ASP A 106 -4.06 -17.76 8.69
CA ASP A 106 -4.23 -18.80 7.67
C ASP A 106 -5.24 -18.43 6.56
N GLY A 107 -5.77 -17.20 6.62
CA GLY A 107 -6.70 -16.59 5.68
C GLY A 107 -8.14 -17.13 5.70
N ASN A 108 -8.49 -18.07 6.58
CA ASN A 108 -9.83 -18.69 6.59
C ASN A 108 -10.84 -17.99 7.51
N GLY A 109 -10.37 -17.18 8.46
CA GLY A 109 -11.20 -16.63 9.54
C GLY A 109 -12.00 -17.70 10.28
N TYR A 110 -13.29 -17.43 10.53
CA TYR A 110 -14.17 -18.35 11.23
C TYR A 110 -14.57 -19.58 10.39
N ARG A 111 -14.42 -19.55 9.05
CA ARG A 111 -14.99 -20.57 8.15
C ARG A 111 -14.44 -21.96 8.41
N LYS A 112 -13.11 -22.09 8.56
CA LYS A 112 -12.42 -23.36 8.81
C LYS A 112 -12.80 -23.99 10.14
N TRP A 113 -12.84 -23.19 11.21
CA TRP A 113 -13.29 -23.61 12.53
C TRP A 113 -14.75 -24.11 12.52
N LEU A 114 -15.64 -23.38 11.82
CA LEU A 114 -17.04 -23.75 11.68
C LEU A 114 -17.24 -25.02 10.82
N ARG A 115 -16.53 -25.12 9.68
CA ARG A 115 -16.53 -26.31 8.81
C ARG A 115 -16.09 -27.56 9.55
N ALA A 116 -15.02 -27.46 10.34
CA ALA A 116 -14.52 -28.56 11.16
C ALA A 116 -15.59 -29.04 12.17
N GLN A 117 -16.29 -28.11 12.83
CA GLN A 117 -17.34 -28.47 13.79
C GLN A 117 -18.54 -29.15 13.14
N LEU A 118 -19.01 -28.64 12.00
CA LEU A 118 -20.12 -29.23 11.25
C LEU A 118 -19.79 -30.66 10.80
N ARG A 119 -18.57 -30.88 10.25
CA ARG A 119 -18.11 -32.20 9.80
C ARG A 119 -17.82 -33.15 10.96
N PHE A 120 -17.32 -32.68 12.10
CA PHE A 120 -17.20 -33.47 13.34
C PHE A 120 -18.57 -33.94 13.86
N ARG A 121 -19.60 -33.12 13.69
CA ARG A 121 -21.01 -33.47 13.99
C ARG A 121 -21.67 -34.37 12.94
N GLY A 122 -20.95 -34.75 11.89
CA GLY A 122 -21.38 -35.69 10.85
C GLY A 122 -22.06 -35.06 9.64
N TRP A 123 -22.25 -33.73 9.61
CA TRP A 123 -22.80 -33.06 8.43
C TRP A 123 -21.83 -33.13 7.26
N LYS A 124 -22.36 -33.44 6.06
CA LYS A 124 -21.64 -33.24 4.80
C LYS A 124 -21.72 -31.75 4.44
N VAL A 125 -20.62 -31.10 4.09
CA VAL A 125 -20.57 -29.62 3.95
C VAL A 125 -19.92 -29.21 2.64
N ASN A 126 -20.63 -28.35 1.92
CA ASN A 126 -20.24 -27.65 0.70
C ASN A 126 -20.31 -26.14 1.01
N MET A 127 -19.23 -25.39 0.86
CA MET A 127 -19.25 -23.92 0.94
C MET A 127 -19.41 -23.31 -0.46
N VAL A 128 -20.18 -22.23 -0.58
CA VAL A 128 -20.47 -21.58 -1.88
C VAL A 128 -20.43 -20.05 -1.79
N GLY A 129 -19.99 -19.45 -2.89
CA GLY A 129 -19.93 -18.01 -3.12
C GLY A 129 -19.02 -17.69 -4.31
N SER A 130 -18.80 -16.40 -4.61
CA SER A 130 -17.95 -15.97 -5.74
C SER A 130 -16.46 -15.83 -5.39
N GLU A 131 -16.11 -15.66 -4.12
CA GLU A 131 -14.76 -15.39 -3.60
C GLU A 131 -14.10 -16.62 -2.96
N ARG A 132 -12.76 -16.63 -2.88
CA ARG A 132 -11.97 -17.78 -2.41
C ARG A 132 -10.71 -17.36 -1.65
N ASP A 133 -10.70 -17.56 -0.34
CA ASP A 133 -9.62 -17.09 0.54
C ASP A 133 -9.16 -18.14 1.56
N GLY A 134 -7.88 -18.08 1.91
CA GLY A 134 -7.27 -18.93 2.93
C GLY A 134 -6.74 -20.28 2.42
N THR A 135 -6.63 -21.21 3.35
CA THR A 135 -5.89 -22.48 3.24
C THR A 135 -6.75 -23.74 3.43
N MET A 136 -8.03 -23.61 3.76
CA MET A 136 -8.97 -24.74 3.84
C MET A 136 -9.32 -25.31 2.45
N ALA A 137 -9.65 -26.59 2.37
CA ALA A 137 -9.92 -27.25 1.08
C ALA A 137 -11.17 -26.69 0.36
N ASP A 138 -12.13 -26.17 1.11
CA ASP A 138 -13.40 -25.60 0.63
C ASP A 138 -13.48 -24.12 1.01
N SER A 139 -12.68 -23.29 0.33
CA SER A 139 -12.47 -21.87 0.65
C SER A 139 -13.55 -20.91 0.10
N ASP A 140 -14.61 -21.44 -0.52
CA ASP A 140 -15.66 -20.66 -1.18
C ASP A 140 -16.44 -19.77 -0.20
N ASN A 141 -16.61 -18.50 -0.56
CA ASN A 141 -17.31 -17.52 0.26
C ASN A 141 -17.85 -16.35 -0.56
N GLU A 142 -18.65 -15.50 0.06
CA GLU A 142 -19.22 -14.27 -0.52
C GLU A 142 -18.88 -13.07 0.40
N GLY A 143 -17.62 -12.99 0.83
CA GLY A 143 -17.07 -12.01 1.77
C GLY A 143 -16.25 -10.92 1.10
N HIS A 144 -16.83 -9.74 0.89
CA HIS A 144 -16.26 -8.67 0.07
C HIS A 144 -15.66 -7.50 0.88
N PRO A 145 -14.33 -7.29 0.89
CA PRO A 145 -13.70 -6.23 1.68
C PRO A 145 -14.21 -4.81 1.39
N GLY A 146 -14.51 -4.05 2.45
CA GLY A 146 -15.01 -2.68 2.35
C GLY A 146 -16.48 -2.51 1.92
N TRP A 147 -17.19 -3.58 1.58
CA TRP A 147 -18.56 -3.51 1.06
C TRP A 147 -19.61 -3.26 2.15
N THR A 148 -20.57 -2.39 1.85
CA THR A 148 -21.77 -2.10 2.66
C THR A 148 -22.86 -3.16 2.48
N ILE A 149 -23.89 -3.16 3.33
CA ILE A 149 -25.06 -4.08 3.23
C ILE A 149 -25.67 -4.04 1.81
N GLU A 150 -25.81 -2.84 1.22
CA GLU A 150 -26.31 -2.65 -0.15
C GLU A 150 -25.43 -3.38 -1.20
N SER A 151 -24.12 -3.25 -1.06
CA SER A 151 -23.15 -3.90 -1.96
C SER A 151 -23.16 -5.42 -1.80
N VAL A 152 -23.31 -5.92 -0.57
CA VAL A 152 -23.47 -7.35 -0.24
C VAL A 152 -24.79 -7.91 -0.78
N HIS A 153 -25.88 -7.13 -0.80
CA HIS A 153 -27.12 -7.51 -1.52
C HIS A 153 -26.91 -7.53 -3.03
N GLY A 154 -26.10 -6.61 -3.56
CA GLY A 154 -25.57 -6.68 -4.93
C GLY A 154 -24.70 -7.92 -5.22
N ALA A 155 -24.08 -8.53 -4.21
CA ALA A 155 -23.40 -9.83 -4.31
C ALA A 155 -24.41 -10.98 -4.35
N TRP A 156 -25.35 -11.03 -3.38
CA TRP A 156 -26.43 -12.02 -3.34
C TRP A 156 -27.19 -12.10 -4.66
N THR A 157 -27.53 -10.96 -5.25
CA THR A 157 -28.23 -10.88 -6.54
C THR A 157 -27.50 -11.61 -7.68
N LYS A 158 -26.17 -11.69 -7.62
CA LYS A 158 -25.31 -12.37 -8.60
C LYS A 158 -25.05 -13.85 -8.26
N SER A 159 -25.08 -14.23 -6.98
CA SER A 159 -24.76 -15.59 -6.52
C SER A 159 -25.98 -16.45 -6.15
N LYS A 160 -27.19 -15.88 -6.08
CA LYS A 160 -28.41 -16.62 -5.67
C LYS A 160 -28.82 -17.78 -6.59
N TRP A 161 -28.29 -17.85 -7.81
CA TRP A 161 -28.43 -19.04 -8.67
C TRP A 161 -27.81 -20.30 -8.06
N MET A 162 -26.88 -20.16 -7.10
CA MET A 162 -26.24 -21.25 -6.37
C MET A 162 -27.17 -21.95 -5.37
N LYS A 163 -28.31 -21.34 -5.01
CA LYS A 163 -29.35 -21.91 -4.11
C LYS A 163 -28.81 -22.59 -2.83
N PRO A 164 -28.05 -21.88 -1.97
CA PRO A 164 -27.64 -22.41 -0.67
C PRO A 164 -28.84 -22.80 0.21
N ASN A 165 -28.71 -23.82 1.06
CA ASN A 165 -29.74 -24.16 2.06
C ASN A 165 -29.44 -23.54 3.44
N LEU A 166 -28.22 -23.04 3.66
CA LEU A 166 -27.84 -22.28 4.84
C LEU A 166 -27.07 -21.01 4.42
N VAL A 167 -27.52 -19.82 4.84
CA VAL A 167 -26.84 -18.54 4.58
C VAL A 167 -26.44 -17.89 5.91
N LEU A 168 -25.17 -17.49 6.03
CA LEU A 168 -24.61 -16.87 7.23
C LEU A 168 -24.27 -15.41 6.89
N ILE A 169 -24.96 -14.43 7.48
CA ILE A 169 -24.84 -13.01 7.11
C ILE A 169 -24.09 -12.21 8.17
N ASN A 170 -22.94 -11.62 7.79
CA ASN A 170 -22.23 -10.61 8.59
C ASN A 170 -21.86 -9.41 7.70
N ALA A 171 -22.73 -8.39 7.69
CA ALA A 171 -22.58 -7.16 6.91
C ALA A 171 -23.09 -5.95 7.71
N GLY A 172 -22.48 -4.78 7.51
CA GLY A 172 -22.89 -3.52 8.17
C GLY A 172 -21.75 -2.68 8.75
N LEU A 173 -20.59 -3.26 9.07
CA LEU A 173 -19.47 -2.47 9.65
C LEU A 173 -18.95 -1.38 8.71
N ASN A 174 -19.06 -1.59 7.39
CA ASN A 174 -18.69 -0.59 6.38
C ASN A 174 -19.75 0.49 6.16
N ASP A 175 -21.01 0.26 6.59
CA ASP A 175 -22.05 1.29 6.61
C ASP A 175 -21.76 2.35 7.71
N CYS A 176 -20.78 2.10 8.58
CA CYS A 176 -20.17 3.05 9.50
C CYS A 176 -18.97 3.84 8.90
N ASN A 177 -18.68 3.69 7.60
CA ASN A 177 -17.70 4.52 6.89
C ASN A 177 -18.34 5.80 6.34
N SER A 178 -17.52 6.81 6.03
CA SER A 178 -17.98 8.05 5.39
C SER A 178 -18.69 7.77 4.05
N GLY A 179 -20.01 7.99 4.02
CA GLY A 179 -20.88 7.71 2.86
C GLY A 179 -21.87 6.56 3.06
N GLY A 180 -21.79 5.81 4.17
CA GLY A 180 -22.84 4.89 4.59
C GLY A 180 -24.01 5.58 5.30
N ASP A 181 -25.15 4.89 5.39
CA ASP A 181 -26.32 5.31 6.17
C ASP A 181 -26.64 4.25 7.23
N PRO A 182 -26.09 4.35 8.45
CA PRO A 182 -26.33 3.37 9.51
C PRO A 182 -27.76 3.44 10.08
N SER A 183 -28.53 4.50 9.83
CA SER A 183 -29.89 4.65 10.36
C SER A 183 -30.91 3.70 9.69
N LYS A 184 -30.59 3.24 8.47
CA LYS A 184 -31.41 2.33 7.66
C LYS A 184 -30.76 0.97 7.42
N ALA A 185 -29.76 0.60 8.22
CA ALA A 185 -29.11 -0.70 8.10
C ALA A 185 -30.09 -1.86 8.30
N GLY A 186 -31.09 -1.70 9.18
CA GLY A 186 -32.20 -2.63 9.38
C GLY A 186 -33.11 -2.77 8.15
N GLU A 187 -33.48 -1.65 7.49
CA GLU A 187 -34.28 -1.68 6.25
C GLU A 187 -33.57 -2.50 5.16
N ARG A 188 -32.27 -2.24 4.93
CA ARG A 188 -31.47 -2.97 3.94
C ARG A 188 -31.22 -4.43 4.32
N THR A 189 -30.95 -4.71 5.60
CA THR A 189 -30.81 -6.10 6.10
C THR A 189 -32.10 -6.87 5.91
N LYS A 190 -33.26 -6.26 6.16
CA LYS A 190 -34.57 -6.86 5.91
C LYS A 190 -34.77 -7.16 4.42
N SER A 191 -34.47 -6.20 3.54
CA SER A 191 -34.60 -6.37 2.08
C SER A 191 -33.72 -7.51 1.54
N LEU A 192 -32.51 -7.66 2.07
CA LEU A 192 -31.63 -8.80 1.77
C LEU A 192 -32.22 -10.14 2.25
N VAL A 193 -32.76 -10.19 3.47
CA VAL A 193 -33.39 -11.41 4.02
C VAL A 193 -34.66 -11.80 3.26
N ASP A 194 -35.50 -10.83 2.87
CA ASP A 194 -36.68 -11.06 2.04
C ASP A 194 -36.28 -11.65 0.67
N ASP A 195 -35.32 -11.04 -0.04
CA ASP A 195 -34.83 -11.55 -1.34
C ASP A 195 -34.13 -12.92 -1.23
N ILE A 196 -33.56 -13.25 -0.07
CA ILE A 196 -33.01 -14.60 0.20
C ILE A 196 -34.15 -15.63 0.28
N PHE A 197 -35.20 -15.36 1.06
CA PHE A 197 -36.34 -16.27 1.19
C PHE A 197 -37.15 -16.41 -0.11
N ASP A 198 -37.38 -15.31 -0.83
CA ASP A 198 -38.09 -15.31 -2.12
C ASP A 198 -37.31 -16.04 -3.22
N SER A 199 -35.98 -15.86 -3.26
CA SER A 199 -35.14 -16.45 -4.32
C SER A 199 -34.78 -17.91 -4.09
N VAL A 200 -34.77 -18.41 -2.84
CA VAL A 200 -34.43 -19.80 -2.51
C VAL A 200 -35.46 -20.43 -1.56
N PRO A 201 -36.57 -20.99 -2.09
CA PRO A 201 -37.63 -21.57 -1.28
C PRO A 201 -37.13 -22.63 -0.30
N GLY A 202 -37.22 -22.31 0.99
CA GLY A 202 -36.88 -23.21 2.08
C GLY A 202 -35.44 -23.10 2.62
N VAL A 203 -34.66 -22.12 2.17
CA VAL A 203 -33.39 -21.72 2.80
C VAL A 203 -33.52 -21.46 4.30
N THR A 204 -32.42 -21.64 5.05
CA THR A 204 -32.27 -21.24 6.44
C THR A 204 -31.27 -20.08 6.52
N VAL A 205 -31.60 -19.01 7.23
CA VAL A 205 -30.77 -17.79 7.33
C VAL A 205 -30.30 -17.63 8.77
N ILE A 206 -29.04 -17.22 8.96
CA ILE A 206 -28.53 -16.85 10.29
C ILE A 206 -27.91 -15.45 10.19
N LEU A 207 -28.45 -14.52 10.97
CA LEU A 207 -28.00 -13.14 11.05
C LEU A 207 -26.98 -12.98 12.18
N SER A 208 -25.80 -12.44 11.89
CA SER A 208 -24.83 -12.02 12.89
C SER A 208 -25.08 -10.59 13.32
N THR A 209 -24.99 -10.28 14.61
CA THR A 209 -24.72 -8.90 15.05
C THR A 209 -23.32 -8.48 14.57
N LEU A 210 -23.04 -7.17 14.55
CA LEU A 210 -21.68 -6.69 14.28
C LEU A 210 -20.79 -6.86 15.52
N LEU A 211 -19.48 -6.95 15.29
CA LEU A 211 -18.49 -7.15 16.34
C LEU A 211 -18.27 -5.86 17.17
N LEU A 212 -17.55 -6.00 18.28
CA LEU A 212 -16.91 -4.86 18.95
C LEU A 212 -15.84 -4.25 18.04
N ASN A 213 -15.56 -2.96 18.23
CA ASN A 213 -14.54 -2.24 17.49
C ASN A 213 -13.66 -1.42 18.45
N LYS A 214 -12.35 -1.31 18.19
CA LYS A 214 -11.44 -0.51 19.05
C LYS A 214 -11.43 0.99 18.71
N ASP A 215 -12.19 1.42 17.71
CA ASP A 215 -12.54 2.82 17.52
C ASP A 215 -13.91 3.12 18.14
N SER A 216 -14.00 4.14 19.01
CA SER A 216 -15.22 4.45 19.76
C SER A 216 -16.39 4.85 18.86
N SER A 217 -16.12 5.59 17.77
CA SER A 217 -17.15 6.04 16.84
C SER A 217 -17.75 4.87 16.04
N ARG A 218 -16.88 4.00 15.51
CA ARG A 218 -17.26 2.78 14.79
C ARG A 218 -17.94 1.78 15.70
N ASN A 219 -17.47 1.64 16.95
CA ASN A 219 -18.08 0.75 17.94
C ASN A 219 -19.49 1.17 18.36
N SER A 220 -19.76 2.48 18.42
CA SER A 220 -21.11 2.99 18.67
C SER A 220 -22.01 2.71 17.48
N CYS A 221 -21.58 3.07 16.27
CA CYS A 221 -22.36 2.79 15.05
C CYS A 221 -22.64 1.27 14.88
N SER A 222 -21.66 0.41 15.18
CA SER A 222 -21.86 -1.04 15.12
C SER A 222 -22.80 -1.58 16.21
N ASP A 223 -22.96 -0.86 17.33
CA ASP A 223 -23.98 -1.13 18.35
C ASP A 223 -25.39 -0.90 17.82
N ASP A 224 -25.61 0.25 17.18
CA ASP A 224 -26.92 0.69 16.71
C ASP A 224 -27.39 -0.09 15.48
N ILE A 225 -26.47 -0.46 14.58
CA ILE A 225 -26.75 -1.46 13.54
C ILE A 225 -27.06 -2.83 14.16
N SER A 226 -26.35 -3.24 15.22
CA SER A 226 -26.65 -4.52 15.89
C SER A 226 -28.02 -4.54 16.57
N LYS A 227 -28.49 -3.42 17.13
CA LYS A 227 -29.88 -3.26 17.63
C LYS A 227 -30.89 -3.44 16.49
N GLN A 228 -30.65 -2.80 15.35
CA GLN A 228 -31.49 -2.97 14.16
C GLN A 228 -31.52 -4.42 13.67
N ILE A 229 -30.38 -5.12 13.63
CA ILE A 229 -30.30 -6.54 13.22
C ILE A 229 -31.09 -7.44 14.19
N ARG A 230 -31.02 -7.22 15.50
CA ARG A 230 -31.85 -7.95 16.49
C ARG A 230 -33.34 -7.75 16.24
N ASN A 231 -33.77 -6.51 15.98
CA ASN A 231 -35.17 -6.17 15.68
C ASN A 231 -35.64 -6.81 14.36
N VAL A 232 -34.79 -6.85 13.33
CA VAL A 232 -35.07 -7.54 12.07
C VAL A 232 -35.24 -9.04 12.32
N ALA A 233 -34.32 -9.69 13.04
CA ALA A 233 -34.41 -11.11 13.36
C ALA A 233 -35.70 -11.48 14.13
N ALA A 234 -36.06 -10.68 15.14
CA ALA A 234 -37.27 -10.89 15.95
C ALA A 234 -38.58 -10.68 15.17
N GLY A 235 -38.55 -9.94 14.06
CA GLY A 235 -39.73 -9.69 13.20
C GLY A 235 -40.19 -10.92 12.41
N TYR A 236 -39.32 -11.90 12.16
CA TYR A 236 -39.59 -13.07 11.31
C TYR A 236 -40.10 -14.29 12.12
N LYS A 237 -41.15 -14.09 12.93
CA LYS A 237 -41.71 -15.16 13.79
C LYS A 237 -42.15 -16.37 12.97
N GLY A 238 -41.64 -17.55 13.32
CA GLY A 238 -41.94 -18.82 12.65
C GLY A 238 -41.20 -19.06 11.31
N ALA A 239 -40.33 -18.13 10.86
CA ALA A 239 -39.46 -18.35 9.71
C ALA A 239 -38.22 -19.19 10.08
N ARG A 240 -37.50 -19.68 9.07
CA ARG A 240 -36.23 -20.42 9.23
C ARG A 240 -35.06 -19.45 9.43
N ILE A 241 -35.12 -18.68 10.51
CA ILE A 241 -34.11 -17.67 10.85
C ILE A 241 -33.57 -17.87 12.28
N ALA A 242 -32.28 -17.67 12.45
CA ALA A 242 -31.62 -17.61 13.76
C ALA A 242 -30.77 -16.34 13.88
N LEU A 243 -30.51 -15.92 15.12
CA LEU A 243 -29.58 -14.85 15.46
C LEU A 243 -28.29 -15.45 16.05
N ALA A 244 -27.15 -14.97 15.57
CA ALA A 244 -25.84 -15.14 16.18
C ALA A 244 -25.45 -13.79 16.83
N ASP A 245 -25.70 -13.64 18.13
CA ASP A 245 -25.28 -12.47 18.90
C ASP A 245 -23.79 -12.61 19.26
N VAL A 246 -22.97 -12.13 18.34
CA VAL A 246 -21.51 -12.09 18.48
C VAL A 246 -21.09 -11.00 19.48
N ARG A 247 -21.90 -9.94 19.61
CA ARG A 247 -21.57 -8.72 20.34
C ARG A 247 -21.78 -8.86 21.86
N SER A 248 -22.64 -9.77 22.29
CA SER A 248 -22.81 -10.14 23.70
C SER A 248 -21.74 -11.12 24.21
N VAL A 249 -20.96 -11.72 23.31
CA VAL A 249 -19.99 -12.80 23.61
C VAL A 249 -18.54 -12.36 23.49
N MET A 250 -18.16 -11.66 22.41
CA MET A 250 -16.77 -11.27 22.16
C MET A 250 -16.34 -10.10 23.05
N SER A 251 -15.06 -10.09 23.43
CA SER A 251 -14.40 -9.01 24.19
C SER A 251 -13.65 -8.05 23.26
N MET A 252 -13.06 -6.98 23.83
CA MET A 252 -12.12 -6.14 23.09
C MET A 252 -10.80 -6.85 22.80
N ASP A 253 -10.39 -7.85 23.57
CA ASP A 253 -9.11 -8.53 23.36
C ASP A 253 -9.16 -9.53 22.19
N ASP A 254 -10.35 -9.98 21.82
CA ASP A 254 -10.62 -10.76 20.60
C ASP A 254 -10.45 -9.95 19.30
N ILE A 255 -10.32 -8.63 19.38
CA ILE A 255 -10.14 -7.71 18.23
C ILE A 255 -8.66 -7.36 18.03
N GLY A 256 -8.19 -7.44 16.80
CA GLY A 256 -6.81 -7.21 16.41
C GLY A 256 -6.33 -5.75 16.56
N PRO A 257 -5.02 -5.51 16.31
CA PRO A 257 -4.41 -4.18 16.45
C PRO A 257 -4.86 -3.16 15.39
N ASP A 258 -5.54 -3.61 14.32
CA ASP A 258 -6.13 -2.74 13.29
C ASP A 258 -7.55 -2.26 13.61
N LYS A 259 -8.04 -2.57 14.82
CA LYS A 259 -9.34 -2.16 15.40
C LYS A 259 -10.61 -2.76 14.79
N ASP A 260 -10.55 -3.26 13.55
CA ASP A 260 -11.72 -3.73 12.78
C ASP A 260 -11.86 -5.27 12.71
N HIS A 261 -10.76 -6.03 12.71
CA HIS A 261 -10.78 -7.48 12.44
C HIS A 261 -10.44 -8.32 13.68
N PRO A 262 -11.00 -9.53 13.85
CA PRO A 262 -10.62 -10.43 14.95
C PRO A 262 -9.16 -10.89 14.93
N THR A 263 -8.69 -11.34 16.09
CA THR A 263 -7.52 -12.23 16.21
C THR A 263 -7.89 -13.66 15.76
N ASP A 264 -6.92 -14.57 15.64
CA ASP A 264 -7.21 -15.98 15.29
C ASP A 264 -8.11 -16.67 16.33
N ASP A 265 -7.90 -16.37 17.63
CA ASP A 265 -8.77 -16.84 18.72
C ASP A 265 -10.15 -16.16 18.68
N GLY A 266 -10.21 -14.86 18.36
CA GLY A 266 -11.47 -14.15 18.13
C GLY A 266 -12.27 -14.72 16.94
N TYR A 267 -11.58 -15.16 15.88
CA TYR A 267 -12.19 -15.89 14.76
C TYR A 267 -12.70 -17.27 15.18
N LYS A 268 -12.02 -17.96 16.11
CA LYS A 268 -12.50 -19.21 16.73
C LYS A 268 -13.70 -18.99 17.64
N MET A 269 -13.74 -17.88 18.40
CA MET A 269 -14.88 -17.46 19.22
C MET A 269 -16.11 -17.19 18.33
N LEU A 270 -15.94 -16.44 17.25
CA LEU A 270 -16.97 -16.17 16.24
C LEU A 270 -17.53 -17.47 15.63
N ALA A 271 -16.69 -18.45 15.29
CA ALA A 271 -17.14 -19.77 14.85
C ALA A 271 -18.00 -20.51 15.91
N GLY A 272 -17.70 -20.31 17.20
CA GLY A 272 -18.50 -20.82 18.32
C GLY A 272 -19.91 -20.21 18.40
N VAL A 273 -20.05 -18.90 18.17
CA VAL A 273 -21.36 -18.23 18.12
C VAL A 273 -22.19 -18.72 16.92
N TRP A 274 -21.56 -18.84 15.74
CA TRP A 274 -22.23 -19.43 14.57
C TRP A 274 -22.70 -20.86 14.84
N TRP A 275 -21.88 -21.69 15.48
CA TRP A 275 -22.26 -23.07 15.81
C TRP A 275 -23.42 -23.11 16.82
N ASP A 276 -23.44 -22.26 17.85
CA ASP A 276 -24.54 -22.22 18.82
C ASP A 276 -25.88 -21.88 18.13
N ALA A 277 -25.88 -20.87 17.24
CA ALA A 277 -27.05 -20.51 16.44
C ALA A 277 -27.49 -21.63 15.47
N ILE A 278 -26.55 -22.28 14.76
CA ILE A 278 -26.86 -23.41 13.86
C ILE A 278 -27.47 -24.57 14.66
N SER A 279 -26.89 -24.92 15.82
CA SER A 279 -27.34 -26.05 16.62
C SER A 279 -28.79 -25.93 17.13
N LYS A 280 -29.31 -24.70 17.24
CA LYS A 280 -30.70 -24.41 17.63
C LYS A 280 -31.70 -24.44 16.46
N ILE A 281 -31.22 -24.46 15.22
CA ILE A 281 -32.07 -24.47 14.00
C ILE A 281 -31.78 -25.63 13.02
N GLU A 282 -30.78 -26.48 13.29
CA GLU A 282 -30.33 -27.54 12.36
C GLU A 282 -31.43 -28.55 11.97
N ASP A 283 -32.45 -28.72 12.81
CA ASP A 283 -33.62 -29.55 12.53
C ASP A 283 -34.51 -28.98 11.41
N GLN A 284 -34.57 -27.65 11.26
CA GLN A 284 -35.36 -26.99 10.23
C GLN A 284 -34.69 -26.96 8.85
N ILE A 285 -33.37 -27.13 8.78
CA ILE A 285 -32.60 -27.13 7.52
C ILE A 285 -33.06 -28.29 6.62
N GLN A 286 -33.26 -27.99 5.33
CA GLN A 286 -33.73 -28.91 4.28
C GLN A 286 -32.63 -29.26 3.27
N THR A 287 -32.85 -30.31 2.48
CA THR A 287 -32.04 -30.66 1.31
C THR A 287 -31.84 -29.46 0.38
N PRO A 288 -30.62 -29.17 -0.11
CA PRO A 288 -30.40 -28.06 -1.03
C PRO A 288 -31.05 -28.33 -2.39
N ALA A 289 -31.50 -27.28 -3.06
CA ALA A 289 -32.09 -27.41 -4.39
C ALA A 289 -31.00 -27.79 -5.42
N LYS A 290 -31.28 -28.77 -6.28
CA LYS A 290 -30.36 -29.14 -7.36
C LYS A 290 -30.10 -27.95 -8.29
N VAL A 291 -28.83 -27.78 -8.66
CA VAL A 291 -28.33 -26.80 -9.63
C VAL A 291 -27.36 -27.55 -10.54
N ASP A 292 -27.57 -27.53 -11.86
CA ASP A 292 -26.86 -28.45 -12.77
C ASP A 292 -25.36 -28.15 -12.98
N ASN A 293 -24.83 -27.12 -12.31
CA ASN A 293 -23.40 -26.77 -12.28
C ASN A 293 -22.83 -26.67 -10.85
N ILE A 294 -23.53 -27.20 -9.84
CA ILE A 294 -23.01 -27.36 -8.48
C ILE A 294 -23.15 -28.84 -8.14
N ASP A 295 -22.02 -29.53 -8.07
CA ASP A 295 -21.97 -30.80 -7.36
C ASP A 295 -21.88 -30.47 -5.87
N ASP A 296 -22.74 -31.09 -5.07
CA ASP A 296 -22.65 -31.02 -3.61
C ASP A 296 -21.73 -32.12 -3.06
N ALA A 297 -21.52 -33.20 -3.81
CA ALA A 297 -20.57 -34.23 -3.44
C ALA A 297 -19.13 -33.70 -3.55
N PRO A 298 -18.16 -34.35 -2.88
CA PRO A 298 -16.74 -34.16 -3.21
C PRO A 298 -16.51 -34.66 -4.63
N GLY A 299 -16.69 -33.77 -5.60
CA GLY A 299 -16.54 -34.06 -7.01
C GLY A 299 -15.15 -34.61 -7.29
N GLY A 300 -15.07 -35.75 -7.98
CA GLY A 300 -13.80 -36.28 -8.49
C GLY A 300 -13.08 -35.18 -9.26
N SER A 301 -11.76 -35.04 -9.05
CA SER A 301 -10.98 -33.84 -9.34
C SER A 301 -11.01 -33.40 -10.80
N SER A 302 -12.08 -32.68 -11.18
CA SER A 302 -12.22 -32.11 -12.52
C SER A 302 -11.36 -30.87 -12.62
N ASN A 303 -10.22 -31.03 -13.28
CA ASN A 303 -9.44 -29.90 -13.78
C ASN A 303 -10.21 -29.15 -14.88
N GLN A 304 -11.24 -29.76 -15.48
CA GLN A 304 -12.05 -29.16 -16.54
C GLN A 304 -13.23 -28.36 -15.95
N CYS A 305 -13.09 -27.04 -16.01
CA CYS A 305 -14.15 -26.09 -15.73
C CYS A 305 -13.84 -24.75 -16.42
N LYS A 306 -14.86 -23.90 -16.58
CA LYS A 306 -14.68 -22.58 -17.20
C LYS A 306 -13.85 -21.65 -16.33
N LYS A 307 -13.02 -20.80 -16.94
CA LYS A 307 -12.39 -19.68 -16.21
C LYS A 307 -13.35 -18.49 -16.17
N VAL A 308 -13.63 -18.01 -14.97
CA VAL A 308 -14.39 -16.77 -14.73
C VAL A 308 -13.41 -15.65 -14.34
N ALA A 309 -13.64 -14.44 -14.84
CA ALA A 309 -12.88 -13.25 -14.47
C ALA A 309 -13.21 -12.84 -13.03
N GLY A 310 -12.24 -12.30 -12.28
CA GLY A 310 -12.41 -12.02 -10.84
C GLY A 310 -12.02 -13.20 -9.94
N ASN A 311 -12.50 -14.42 -10.19
CA ASN A 311 -12.36 -15.62 -9.33
C ASN A 311 -10.93 -16.21 -9.17
N ALA A 312 -9.88 -15.39 -9.24
CA ALA A 312 -8.52 -15.78 -8.85
C ALA A 312 -8.30 -15.39 -7.38
N GLY A 313 -8.20 -16.39 -6.50
CA GLY A 313 -7.94 -16.17 -5.08
C GLY A 313 -6.60 -15.47 -4.80
N LEU A 314 -6.42 -14.99 -3.58
CA LEU A 314 -5.29 -14.16 -3.16
C LEU A 314 -3.93 -14.73 -3.63
N PRO A 315 -3.03 -13.88 -4.18
CA PRO A 315 -1.77 -14.34 -4.77
C PRO A 315 -0.82 -14.90 -3.73
N GLY A 316 -0.42 -16.16 -3.90
CA GLY A 316 0.68 -16.74 -3.13
C GLY A 316 2.02 -16.25 -3.69
N GLN A 317 2.96 -15.85 -2.84
CA GLN A 317 4.34 -15.68 -3.31
C GLN A 317 4.87 -17.06 -3.71
N SER A 318 5.25 -17.23 -4.98
CA SER A 318 5.74 -18.49 -5.53
C SER A 318 7.26 -18.53 -5.62
N GLN A 319 7.95 -17.40 -5.77
CA GLN A 319 9.43 -17.34 -5.80
C GLN A 319 9.99 -16.33 -4.80
N MET A 320 11.01 -16.75 -4.05
CA MET A 320 11.73 -15.90 -3.09
C MET A 320 12.68 -14.86 -3.74
N GLY A 321 13.03 -15.06 -5.02
CA GLY A 321 14.01 -14.26 -5.76
C GLY A 321 15.32 -15.01 -5.97
N SER A 322 15.66 -15.28 -7.23
CA SER A 322 16.80 -16.10 -7.67
C SER A 322 17.23 -15.70 -9.09
N GLY A 323 18.19 -16.40 -9.68
CA GLY A 323 18.68 -16.10 -11.03
C GLY A 323 19.64 -14.91 -11.09
N HIS A 324 20.15 -14.66 -12.29
CA HIS A 324 21.39 -13.92 -12.52
C HIS A 324 21.16 -12.66 -13.36
N ASP A 325 21.82 -11.57 -12.98
CA ASP A 325 21.95 -10.35 -13.79
C ASP A 325 23.43 -10.11 -14.11
N ASP A 326 23.72 -9.12 -14.96
CA ASP A 326 25.06 -8.62 -15.20
C ASP A 326 25.38 -7.35 -14.38
N GLY A 327 24.69 -7.15 -13.25
CA GLY A 327 24.91 -6.05 -12.33
C GLY A 327 24.38 -4.70 -12.82
N ASN A 328 25.18 -3.66 -12.67
CA ASN A 328 24.96 -2.31 -13.22
C ASN A 328 26.03 -2.05 -14.29
N TYR A 329 25.79 -1.17 -15.26
CA TYR A 329 26.82 -0.83 -16.24
C TYR A 329 28.03 -0.19 -15.55
N VAL A 330 29.19 -0.81 -15.74
CA VAL A 330 30.50 -0.28 -15.33
C VAL A 330 31.24 0.10 -16.61
N HIS A 331 31.47 1.39 -16.82
CA HIS A 331 32.22 1.84 -17.98
C HIS A 331 33.70 1.48 -17.87
N LYS A 332 34.26 1.03 -18.99
CA LYS A 332 35.70 0.92 -19.23
C LYS A 332 35.94 1.23 -20.70
N SER A 333 37.03 1.90 -21.02
CA SER A 333 37.42 2.12 -22.42
C SER A 333 38.93 2.08 -22.63
N THR A 334 39.33 1.82 -23.87
CA THR A 334 40.73 1.83 -24.32
C THR A 334 40.86 2.82 -25.47
N SER A 335 41.69 3.84 -25.31
CA SER A 335 42.01 4.76 -26.40
C SER A 335 42.67 4.02 -27.56
N LYS A 336 42.25 4.33 -28.79
CA LYS A 336 42.80 3.81 -30.05
C LYS A 336 43.60 4.86 -30.82
N GLY A 337 43.63 6.10 -30.31
CA GLY A 337 44.21 7.24 -31.02
C GLY A 337 43.38 7.66 -32.22
N VAL A 338 44.06 8.25 -33.20
CA VAL A 338 43.48 8.80 -34.43
C VAL A 338 43.21 7.69 -35.45
N ILE A 339 42.00 7.66 -36.02
CA ILE A 339 41.66 6.81 -37.16
C ILE A 339 41.97 7.57 -38.47
N GLU A 340 43.15 7.32 -39.04
CA GLU A 340 43.61 7.96 -40.29
C GLU A 340 42.60 7.85 -41.44
N SER A 341 41.97 6.68 -41.65
CA SER A 341 40.96 6.50 -42.71
C SER A 341 39.63 7.24 -42.47
N ALA A 342 39.40 7.75 -41.27
CA ALA A 342 38.19 8.50 -40.92
C ALA A 342 38.38 10.03 -40.99
N LYS A 343 39.64 10.53 -41.11
CA LYS A 343 39.97 11.96 -41.17
C LYS A 343 39.07 12.73 -42.14
N ILE A 344 38.65 13.91 -41.69
CA ILE A 344 37.79 14.83 -42.45
C ILE A 344 38.62 16.04 -42.86
N ASP A 345 38.96 16.12 -44.14
CA ASP A 345 39.60 17.30 -44.71
C ASP A 345 38.62 18.48 -44.72
N LYS A 346 39.09 19.66 -44.28
CA LYS A 346 38.36 20.93 -44.46
C LYS A 346 38.41 21.42 -45.91
N GLY A 347 39.36 20.92 -46.69
CA GLY A 347 39.48 21.17 -48.13
C GLY A 347 39.58 22.67 -48.44
N SER A 348 38.83 23.11 -49.45
CA SER A 348 38.60 24.53 -49.76
C SER A 348 37.18 24.98 -49.40
N ASP A 349 36.53 24.31 -48.44
CA ASP A 349 35.15 24.63 -48.05
C ASP A 349 35.10 26.01 -47.35
N PRO A 350 34.07 26.85 -47.60
CA PRO A 350 33.89 28.11 -46.90
C PRO A 350 33.84 27.93 -45.37
N LYS A 351 34.42 28.88 -44.62
CA LYS A 351 34.48 28.80 -43.15
C LYS A 351 33.15 28.41 -42.46
N PRO A 352 31.97 28.95 -42.84
CA PRO A 352 30.70 28.54 -42.23
C PRO A 352 30.32 27.06 -42.42
N ILE A 353 30.88 26.38 -43.42
CA ILE A 353 30.71 24.93 -43.65
C ILE A 353 31.75 24.14 -42.83
N THR A 354 33.00 24.60 -42.75
CA THR A 354 34.03 23.94 -41.92
C THR A 354 33.72 24.03 -40.43
N ASP A 355 33.21 25.18 -39.98
CA ASP A 355 32.75 25.42 -38.60
C ASP A 355 31.54 24.53 -38.23
N ALA A 356 30.80 24.08 -39.23
CA ALA A 356 29.64 23.21 -39.06
C ALA A 356 30.01 21.71 -39.09
N ILE A 357 31.26 21.32 -39.35
CA ILE A 357 31.68 19.90 -39.44
C ILE A 357 31.28 19.08 -38.19
N PRO A 358 31.44 19.55 -36.93
CA PRO A 358 30.99 18.80 -35.74
C PRO A 358 29.47 18.50 -35.71
N TRP A 359 28.66 19.34 -36.36
CA TRP A 359 27.22 19.16 -36.53
C TRP A 359 26.84 18.31 -37.74
N HIS A 360 27.80 17.98 -38.62
CA HIS A 360 27.59 17.41 -39.96
C HIS A 360 28.10 15.97 -40.12
N ILE A 361 28.40 15.31 -39.00
CA ILE A 361 29.10 14.03 -38.91
C ILE A 361 28.38 13.12 -37.91
N PHE A 362 28.16 11.87 -38.30
CA PHE A 362 27.52 10.82 -37.50
C PHE A 362 27.92 9.42 -38.00
N SER A 363 27.54 8.38 -37.25
CA SER A 363 27.87 6.98 -37.52
C SER A 363 26.61 6.12 -37.49
N THR A 364 26.40 5.24 -38.48
CA THR A 364 25.16 4.47 -38.64
C THR A 364 25.31 3.26 -39.57
N ASN A 365 24.57 2.18 -39.31
CA ASN A 365 24.48 0.96 -40.12
C ASN A 365 23.59 1.20 -41.36
N VAL A 366 24.13 1.86 -42.39
CA VAL A 366 23.42 2.12 -43.65
C VAL A 366 23.70 1.10 -44.75
N VAL A 367 24.88 0.47 -44.80
CA VAL A 367 25.20 -0.58 -45.77
C VAL A 367 25.06 -1.97 -45.14
N LYS A 368 24.20 -2.81 -45.75
CA LYS A 368 23.93 -4.19 -45.31
C LYS A 368 25.17 -5.11 -45.41
N GLY A 369 25.98 -5.17 -44.35
CA GLY A 369 27.05 -6.14 -44.18
C GLY A 369 26.52 -7.49 -43.72
N ASP A 370 26.46 -8.46 -44.64
CA ASP A 370 25.82 -9.79 -44.51
C ASP A 370 24.34 -9.74 -44.07
N PRO A 371 23.37 -10.11 -44.95
CA PRO A 371 21.96 -10.21 -44.57
C PRO A 371 21.64 -11.13 -43.38
N ASN A 372 22.58 -11.99 -42.97
CA ASN A 372 22.45 -12.97 -41.90
C ASN A 372 23.29 -12.62 -40.66
N ALA A 373 24.01 -11.49 -40.66
CA ALA A 373 24.71 -11.03 -39.47
C ALA A 373 23.70 -10.73 -38.35
N GLU A 374 24.03 -11.14 -37.12
CA GLU A 374 23.27 -10.71 -35.95
C GLU A 374 23.41 -9.19 -35.78
N ARG A 375 22.33 -8.51 -35.36
CA ARG A 375 22.29 -7.04 -35.14
C ARG A 375 23.33 -6.57 -34.11
N THR A 376 23.87 -7.50 -33.30
CA THR A 376 24.97 -7.30 -32.35
C THR A 376 26.37 -7.19 -32.99
N ALA A 377 26.51 -7.64 -34.24
CA ALA A 377 27.74 -7.59 -35.03
C ALA A 377 27.76 -6.43 -36.04
N SER A 378 26.65 -5.67 -36.15
CA SER A 378 26.57 -4.48 -37.01
C SER A 378 27.66 -3.47 -36.69
N LEU A 379 28.26 -2.92 -37.76
CA LEU A 379 29.24 -1.85 -37.71
C LEU A 379 28.60 -0.57 -38.24
N ASP A 380 28.93 0.56 -37.60
CA ASP A 380 28.42 1.85 -38.03
C ASP A 380 29.35 2.49 -39.08
N ASP A 381 28.80 2.81 -40.26
CA ASP A 381 29.44 3.52 -41.36
C ASP A 381 29.58 5.01 -41.03
N TRP A 382 30.62 5.66 -41.57
CA TRP A 382 30.91 7.08 -41.29
C TRP A 382 30.24 8.00 -42.30
N ILE A 383 29.34 8.88 -41.86
CA ILE A 383 28.57 9.77 -42.74
C ILE A 383 29.02 11.22 -42.61
N ARG A 384 29.22 11.90 -43.76
CA ARG A 384 29.39 13.35 -43.85
C ARG A 384 28.29 13.95 -44.71
N VAL A 385 27.67 15.02 -44.22
CA VAL A 385 26.63 15.75 -44.97
C VAL A 385 27.09 17.17 -45.28
N TYR A 386 26.98 17.55 -46.55
CA TYR A 386 27.23 18.90 -47.03
C TYR A 386 25.89 19.61 -47.25
N HIS A 387 25.64 20.63 -46.44
CA HIS A 387 24.48 21.50 -46.53
C HIS A 387 24.98 22.91 -46.88
N ASN A 388 24.80 23.30 -48.13
CA ASN A 388 24.91 24.69 -48.57
C ASN A 388 23.50 25.28 -48.59
N THR A 389 23.29 26.46 -48.03
CA THR A 389 21.95 27.09 -47.86
C THR A 389 21.29 27.54 -49.16
N LYS A 390 21.82 27.13 -50.32
CA LYS A 390 21.33 27.41 -51.67
C LYS A 390 21.08 26.13 -52.50
N ASP A 391 21.53 24.97 -52.05
CA ASP A 391 21.51 23.71 -52.79
C ASP A 391 20.70 22.62 -52.06
N LYS A 392 20.51 21.47 -52.70
CA LYS A 392 20.09 20.25 -52.00
C LYS A 392 21.25 19.69 -51.15
N ASN A 393 20.93 19.09 -50.01
CA ASN A 393 21.88 18.38 -49.17
C ASN A 393 22.57 17.26 -49.96
N ALA A 394 23.90 17.17 -49.88
CA ALA A 394 24.69 16.07 -50.42
C ALA A 394 25.20 15.17 -49.28
N TYR A 395 25.09 13.85 -49.47
CA TYR A 395 25.40 12.84 -48.45
C TYR A 395 26.49 11.91 -48.96
N TRP A 396 27.56 11.73 -48.18
CA TRP A 396 28.59 10.74 -48.44
C TRP A 396 28.76 9.81 -47.25
N PHE A 397 28.92 8.51 -47.52
CA PHE A 397 29.34 7.53 -46.52
C PHE A 397 30.75 7.03 -46.82
N ARG A 398 31.49 6.60 -45.79
CA ARG A 398 32.64 5.69 -45.89
C ARG A 398 32.24 4.41 -45.16
N GLN A 399 32.22 3.29 -45.87
CA GLN A 399 31.82 2.02 -45.26
C GLN A 399 32.80 1.61 -44.15
N ASN A 400 32.31 1.13 -43.01
CA ASN A 400 33.16 0.56 -41.96
C ASN A 400 33.61 -0.85 -42.37
N LEU A 401 34.92 -1.08 -42.39
CA LEU A 401 35.56 -2.34 -42.78
C LEU A 401 36.06 -3.14 -41.58
N GLY A 402 35.65 -2.74 -40.37
CA GLY A 402 36.05 -3.34 -39.10
C GLY A 402 37.43 -2.89 -38.61
N GLY A 403 37.67 -3.10 -37.32
CA GLY A 403 38.97 -2.81 -36.68
C GLY A 403 39.41 -1.33 -36.76
N GLY A 404 38.46 -0.39 -36.89
CA GLY A 404 38.77 1.03 -37.07
C GLY A 404 39.30 1.40 -38.45
N LYS A 405 38.87 0.69 -39.51
CA LYS A 405 39.22 1.04 -40.91
C LYS A 405 37.97 1.43 -41.69
N PHE A 406 38.08 2.49 -42.47
CA PHE A 406 37.00 2.99 -43.32
C PHE A 406 37.35 2.92 -44.80
N GLY A 407 36.34 2.62 -45.61
CA GLY A 407 36.43 2.57 -47.07
C GLY A 407 36.52 3.94 -47.73
N LYS A 408 36.46 3.95 -49.06
CA LYS A 408 36.42 5.20 -49.85
C LYS A 408 35.09 5.93 -49.61
N SER A 409 35.12 7.25 -49.75
CA SER A 409 33.91 8.09 -49.70
C SER A 409 33.05 7.85 -50.94
N VAL A 410 31.77 7.52 -50.75
CA VAL A 410 30.79 7.26 -51.82
C VAL A 410 29.56 8.13 -51.58
N GLN A 411 29.03 8.75 -52.65
CA GLN A 411 27.84 9.60 -52.58
C GLN A 411 26.56 8.79 -52.68
N PHE A 412 25.54 9.19 -51.93
CA PHE A 412 24.20 8.60 -51.97
C PHE A 412 23.10 9.68 -51.87
N ASN A 413 21.86 9.26 -52.03
CA ASN A 413 20.67 10.11 -51.93
C ASN A 413 19.72 9.52 -50.89
N VAL A 414 19.29 10.32 -49.92
CA VAL A 414 18.29 9.93 -48.89
C VAL A 414 16.84 10.16 -49.33
N ASP A 415 16.62 10.51 -50.60
CA ASP A 415 15.31 10.85 -51.20
C ASP A 415 14.57 12.02 -50.51
N MET A 416 15.30 12.81 -49.72
CA MET A 416 14.73 13.84 -48.86
C MET A 416 15.70 15.01 -48.68
N ASN A 417 15.16 16.23 -48.60
CA ASN A 417 15.92 17.46 -48.34
C ASN A 417 15.38 18.14 -47.07
N CYS A 418 16.28 18.61 -46.19
CA CYS A 418 15.93 18.91 -44.80
C CYS A 418 16.48 20.29 -44.39
N ASP A 419 15.59 21.15 -43.88
CA ASP A 419 15.76 22.62 -43.84
C ASP A 419 16.95 23.12 -43.01
N LEU A 420 17.29 22.39 -41.94
CA LEU A 420 18.28 22.81 -40.94
C LEU A 420 19.55 21.94 -40.97
N GLY A 421 19.68 21.09 -41.99
CA GLY A 421 20.78 20.16 -42.15
C GLY A 421 20.92 19.15 -40.99
N PRO A 422 22.11 18.54 -40.85
CA PRO A 422 22.37 17.39 -39.96
C PRO A 422 22.32 17.63 -38.45
N ARG A 423 22.03 18.86 -37.99
CA ARG A 423 21.79 19.14 -36.56
C ARG A 423 20.72 18.26 -35.92
N LYS A 424 19.85 17.65 -36.74
CA LYS A 424 18.63 16.89 -36.39
C LYS A 424 18.41 15.68 -37.30
N TYR A 425 19.48 14.98 -37.67
CA TYR A 425 19.35 13.63 -38.20
C TYR A 425 19.48 12.61 -37.08
N PHE A 426 18.70 11.55 -37.18
CA PHE A 426 18.72 10.43 -36.24
C PHE A 426 18.66 9.13 -37.06
N GLN A 427 19.28 8.08 -36.56
CA GLN A 427 19.40 6.78 -37.23
C GLN A 427 18.98 5.67 -36.30
N PHE A 428 17.81 5.11 -36.60
CA PHE A 428 17.12 4.04 -35.87
C PHE A 428 16.23 3.32 -36.89
N GLU A 429 15.83 2.08 -36.63
CA GLU A 429 15.00 1.31 -37.56
C GLU A 429 13.51 1.72 -37.40
N GLN A 430 12.87 2.24 -38.43
CA GLN A 430 11.45 2.63 -38.44
C GLN A 430 10.53 1.41 -38.56
N ASN A 431 10.96 0.37 -39.29
CA ASN A 431 10.18 -0.83 -39.61
C ASN A 431 10.76 -2.13 -38.96
N ASN A 432 11.93 -2.05 -38.32
CA ASN A 432 12.71 -3.15 -37.75
C ASN A 432 13.06 -4.23 -38.80
N ASP A 433 13.94 -3.89 -39.75
CA ASP A 433 14.44 -4.76 -40.82
C ASP A 433 15.98 -4.98 -40.83
N GLY A 434 16.68 -4.46 -39.82
CA GLY A 434 18.13 -4.57 -39.63
C GLY A 434 18.97 -3.47 -40.26
N LEU A 435 18.35 -2.40 -40.79
CA LEU A 435 19.02 -1.22 -41.34
C LEU A 435 18.53 0.05 -40.66
N ASP A 436 19.43 1.02 -40.46
CA ASP A 436 19.06 2.31 -39.90
C ASP A 436 18.34 3.17 -40.95
N ASP A 437 17.20 3.75 -40.57
CA ASP A 437 16.40 4.64 -41.41
C ASP A 437 16.73 6.12 -41.18
N PHE A 438 16.40 6.96 -42.17
CA PHE A 438 16.82 8.36 -42.20
C PHE A 438 15.71 9.31 -41.72
N PHE A 439 15.78 9.72 -40.45
CA PHE A 439 14.89 10.71 -39.85
C PHE A 439 15.43 12.13 -40.07
N CYS A 440 14.57 13.07 -40.47
CA CYS A 440 14.94 14.50 -40.44
C CYS A 440 13.77 15.44 -40.13
N ILE A 441 14.10 16.72 -39.90
CA ILE A 441 13.12 17.78 -39.66
C ILE A 441 13.04 18.72 -40.85
N LYS A 442 11.81 18.92 -41.33
CA LYS A 442 11.39 19.78 -42.45
C LYS A 442 10.05 20.40 -42.10
N GLU A 443 9.86 21.69 -42.36
CA GLU A 443 8.63 22.46 -42.06
C GLU A 443 8.19 22.37 -40.58
N ASN A 444 9.16 22.26 -39.66
CA ASN A 444 8.96 22.02 -38.22
C ASN A 444 8.13 20.75 -37.90
N ALA A 445 8.29 19.72 -38.72
CA ALA A 445 7.70 18.39 -38.61
C ALA A 445 8.79 17.30 -38.81
N VAL A 446 8.57 16.07 -38.33
CA VAL A 446 9.49 14.95 -38.62
C VAL A 446 9.05 14.23 -39.88
N TRP A 447 10.01 14.00 -40.77
CA TRP A 447 9.88 13.23 -42.01
C TRP A 447 10.88 12.06 -41.97
N VAL A 448 10.55 10.97 -42.67
CA VAL A 448 11.36 9.75 -42.70
C VAL A 448 11.58 9.28 -44.13
N SER A 449 12.75 8.69 -44.37
CA SER A 449 13.09 7.98 -45.59
C SER A 449 13.70 6.62 -45.25
N LEU A 450 13.13 5.55 -45.80
CA LEU A 450 13.43 4.18 -45.42
C LEU A 450 14.60 3.62 -46.22
N ASN A 451 15.52 2.93 -45.53
CA ASN A 451 16.70 2.32 -46.12
C ASN A 451 16.35 0.97 -46.75
N ARG A 452 16.16 0.95 -48.07
CA ARG A 452 15.93 -0.28 -48.84
C ARG A 452 17.22 -1.03 -49.18
N GLY A 453 18.33 -0.67 -48.54
CA GLY A 453 19.64 -1.33 -48.62
C GLY A 453 20.39 -1.10 -49.93
N GLY A 454 21.45 -1.89 -50.12
CA GLY A 454 22.38 -1.81 -51.25
C GLY A 454 23.72 -1.16 -50.89
N ASN A 455 24.61 -1.08 -51.87
CA ASN A 455 25.89 -0.37 -51.78
C ASN A 455 26.18 0.29 -53.14
N PRO A 456 26.03 1.63 -53.29
CA PRO A 456 25.54 2.57 -52.28
C PRO A 456 24.10 2.26 -51.81
N PRO A 457 23.74 2.66 -50.57
CA PRO A 457 22.41 2.41 -50.02
C PRO A 457 21.34 3.25 -50.74
N LYS A 458 20.12 2.72 -50.81
CA LYS A 458 18.96 3.33 -51.46
C LYS A 458 17.91 3.69 -50.43
N PHE A 459 17.36 4.90 -50.52
CA PHE A 459 16.33 5.40 -49.62
C PHE A 459 15.03 5.70 -50.38
N GLU A 460 13.90 5.61 -49.67
CA GLU A 460 12.54 5.87 -50.19
C GLU A 460 11.76 6.73 -49.17
N SER A 461 11.35 7.95 -49.55
CA SER A 461 10.64 8.82 -48.59
C SER A 461 9.19 8.39 -48.36
N ILE A 462 8.86 8.01 -47.12
CA ILE A 462 7.49 7.72 -46.68
C ILE A 462 6.69 8.98 -46.30
N GLY A 463 7.34 10.14 -46.35
CA GLY A 463 6.78 11.46 -46.07
C GLY A 463 6.86 11.86 -44.60
N GLN A 464 5.94 12.73 -44.19
CA GLN A 464 5.81 13.22 -42.82
C GLN A 464 5.25 12.13 -41.88
N VAL A 465 5.90 11.91 -40.74
CA VAL A 465 5.46 10.97 -39.69
C VAL A 465 4.95 11.65 -38.42
N ILE A 466 5.35 12.90 -38.15
CA ILE A 466 4.90 13.68 -36.97
C ILE A 466 4.62 15.13 -37.36
N GLY A 467 3.57 15.70 -36.77
CA GLY A 467 3.18 17.11 -36.90
C GLY A 467 4.10 18.09 -36.17
N GLY A 468 3.58 19.30 -35.92
CA GLY A 468 4.28 20.32 -35.13
C GLY A 468 4.59 19.89 -33.69
N PHE A 469 5.58 20.56 -33.10
CA PHE A 469 6.15 20.22 -31.79
C PHE A 469 5.54 20.99 -30.60
N ASP A 470 4.26 21.36 -30.67
CA ASP A 470 3.51 22.01 -29.58
C ASP A 470 4.18 23.27 -28.97
N GLY A 471 4.93 24.02 -29.78
CA GLY A 471 5.69 25.21 -29.36
C GLY A 471 7.16 24.96 -28.96
N LEU A 472 7.58 23.70 -28.83
CA LEU A 472 8.98 23.33 -28.67
C LEU A 472 9.78 23.56 -29.95
N LYS A 473 11.10 23.69 -29.81
CA LYS A 473 12.00 23.90 -30.94
C LYS A 473 12.40 22.56 -31.53
N ALA A 474 12.63 22.52 -32.84
CA ALA A 474 13.19 21.36 -33.52
C ALA A 474 14.57 20.88 -32.97
N THR A 475 15.26 21.67 -32.12
CA THR A 475 16.48 21.25 -31.36
C THR A 475 16.19 20.28 -30.23
N ASP A 476 14.93 20.19 -29.82
CA ASP A 476 14.49 19.54 -28.60
C ASP A 476 14.03 18.10 -28.90
N VAL A 477 13.91 17.74 -30.18
CA VAL A 477 13.62 16.39 -30.66
C VAL A 477 14.82 15.47 -30.46
N ARG A 478 14.53 14.22 -30.08
CA ARG A 478 15.41 13.05 -30.19
C ARG A 478 14.59 11.91 -30.82
N ILE A 479 15.27 10.98 -31.48
CA ILE A 479 14.72 9.66 -31.81
C ILE A 479 15.54 8.65 -31.00
N ALA A 480 14.94 7.56 -30.55
CA ALA A 480 15.55 6.54 -29.71
C ALA A 480 14.68 5.28 -29.71
N ASP A 481 15.24 4.08 -29.55
CA ASP A 481 14.45 2.92 -29.12
C ASP A 481 14.41 2.91 -27.58
N ILE A 482 13.26 3.18 -26.96
CA ILE A 482 13.15 3.34 -25.49
C ILE A 482 12.46 2.15 -24.83
N ASP A 483 11.55 1.45 -25.51
CA ASP A 483 10.92 0.23 -24.98
C ASP A 483 11.69 -1.07 -25.28
N GLY A 484 12.66 -1.04 -26.20
CA GLY A 484 13.56 -2.15 -26.53
C GLY A 484 12.94 -3.17 -27.50
N ASP A 485 12.00 -2.77 -28.35
CA ASP A 485 11.36 -3.66 -29.33
C ASP A 485 12.04 -3.70 -30.71
N GLY A 486 13.06 -2.85 -30.92
CA GLY A 486 13.89 -2.76 -32.12
C GLY A 486 13.53 -1.57 -33.02
N ARG A 487 12.52 -0.75 -32.66
CA ARG A 487 11.98 0.36 -33.47
C ARG A 487 12.30 1.75 -32.90
N ALA A 488 12.31 2.73 -33.80
CA ALA A 488 12.46 4.15 -33.52
C ALA A 488 11.24 4.78 -32.82
N ASP A 489 11.38 5.14 -31.54
CA ASP A 489 10.44 6.00 -30.79
C ASP A 489 10.79 7.48 -30.95
N PHE A 490 9.79 8.35 -30.81
CA PHE A 490 9.97 9.80 -30.89
C PHE A 490 10.02 10.43 -29.49
N CYS A 491 11.06 11.22 -29.21
CA CYS A 491 11.30 11.84 -27.91
C CYS A 491 11.47 13.36 -28.01
N LEU A 492 11.16 14.05 -26.90
CA LEU A 492 11.22 15.50 -26.74
C LEU A 492 11.87 15.84 -25.39
N VAL A 493 13.02 16.53 -25.43
CA VAL A 493 13.72 17.12 -24.29
C VAL A 493 13.11 18.50 -24.00
N LYS A 494 11.98 18.49 -23.29
CA LYS A 494 11.20 19.70 -22.97
C LYS A 494 12.01 20.69 -22.14
N SER A 495 12.76 20.18 -21.16
CA SER A 495 13.65 20.95 -20.28
C SER A 495 14.93 20.15 -19.99
N ALA A 496 15.88 20.75 -19.27
CA ALA A 496 17.05 20.03 -18.76
C ALA A 496 16.70 18.94 -17.71
N SER A 497 15.43 18.84 -17.28
CA SER A 497 14.95 17.86 -16.31
C SER A 497 13.80 16.99 -16.81
N GLU A 498 13.37 17.10 -18.06
CA GLU A 498 12.25 16.32 -18.59
C GLU A 498 12.48 15.89 -20.04
N THR A 499 12.56 14.56 -20.25
CA THR A 499 12.47 13.92 -21.57
C THR A 499 11.20 13.08 -21.63
N ALA A 500 10.42 13.29 -22.70
CA ALA A 500 9.11 12.70 -22.88
C ALA A 500 8.94 12.12 -24.28
N CYS A 501 8.35 10.92 -24.41
CA CYS A 501 8.38 10.14 -25.64
C CYS A 501 7.01 9.58 -26.06
N SER A 502 6.92 9.24 -27.34
CA SER A 502 5.84 8.46 -27.97
C SER A 502 6.44 7.21 -28.58
N ARG A 503 5.94 6.03 -28.18
CA ARG A 503 6.36 4.74 -28.70
C ARG A 503 5.91 4.54 -30.15
N ASN A 504 6.70 3.87 -30.99
CA ASN A 504 6.26 3.36 -32.28
C ASN A 504 5.72 1.91 -32.19
N GLY A 505 4.41 1.75 -32.07
CA GLY A 505 3.74 0.44 -32.12
C GLY A 505 3.47 -0.10 -33.54
N GLY A 506 3.99 0.54 -34.60
CA GLY A 506 3.68 0.19 -35.99
C GLY A 506 4.46 -1.03 -36.51
N TRP A 507 3.77 -2.02 -37.07
CA TRP A 507 4.36 -3.29 -37.54
C TRP A 507 4.80 -3.30 -39.01
N GLY A 508 4.80 -2.14 -39.68
CA GLY A 508 5.25 -1.96 -41.06
C GLY A 508 5.87 -0.59 -41.28
N ASP A 509 6.07 -0.21 -42.55
CA ASP A 509 6.81 1.01 -42.96
C ASP A 509 6.35 2.34 -42.33
N LYS A 510 5.13 2.44 -41.79
CA LYS A 510 4.62 3.67 -41.16
C LYS A 510 4.39 3.50 -39.65
N PRO A 511 4.83 4.47 -38.82
CA PRO A 511 4.68 4.36 -37.38
C PRO A 511 3.23 4.44 -36.92
N GLN A 512 2.95 3.80 -35.79
CA GLN A 512 1.70 3.97 -35.04
C GLN A 512 2.05 4.50 -33.65
N TRP A 513 1.93 5.81 -33.46
CA TRP A 513 2.36 6.49 -32.24
C TRP A 513 1.48 6.15 -31.03
N GLN A 514 2.11 5.71 -29.95
CA GLN A 514 1.51 5.35 -28.68
C GLN A 514 2.19 6.10 -27.52
N GLY A 515 1.58 6.11 -26.34
CA GLY A 515 2.22 6.61 -25.12
C GLY A 515 2.96 5.52 -24.34
N PHE A 516 3.89 5.90 -23.46
CA PHE A 516 4.59 4.94 -22.58
C PHE A 516 3.75 4.54 -21.35
N SER A 517 3.02 5.48 -20.72
CA SER A 517 2.16 5.16 -19.56
C SER A 517 0.87 4.45 -19.97
N THR A 518 0.30 4.82 -21.12
CA THR A 518 -0.88 4.18 -21.74
C THR A 518 -0.79 4.38 -23.25
N ALA A 519 -1.43 3.51 -24.04
CA ALA A 519 -1.42 3.59 -25.50
C ALA A 519 -1.86 4.97 -26.07
N LYS A 520 -2.72 5.72 -25.37
CA LYS A 520 -3.17 7.07 -25.78
C LYS A 520 -2.28 8.22 -25.28
N GLY A 521 -1.42 7.99 -24.28
CA GLY A 521 -0.63 9.02 -23.59
C GLY A 521 0.63 9.45 -24.34
N ILE A 522 0.49 9.86 -25.61
CA ILE A 522 1.61 10.30 -26.46
C ILE A 522 2.39 11.46 -25.80
N ARG A 523 3.72 11.53 -26.05
CA ARG A 523 4.63 12.54 -25.50
C ARG A 523 4.60 12.59 -23.96
N GLY A 524 4.40 11.43 -23.33
CA GLY A 524 4.45 11.23 -21.88
C GLY A 524 5.88 11.20 -21.35
N THR A 525 6.12 11.74 -20.16
CA THR A 525 7.45 11.78 -19.52
C THR A 525 7.99 10.38 -19.31
N VAL A 526 9.20 10.09 -19.82
CA VAL A 526 9.90 8.82 -19.57
C VAL A 526 11.10 8.99 -18.63
N PHE A 527 11.73 10.17 -18.62
CA PHE A 527 12.90 10.47 -17.78
C PHE A 527 12.77 11.88 -17.20
N ASN A 528 13.03 12.00 -15.89
CA ASN A 528 12.75 13.21 -15.10
C ASN A 528 13.91 13.67 -14.18
N THR A 529 15.15 13.25 -14.44
CA THR A 529 16.32 13.66 -13.63
C THR A 529 16.98 14.92 -14.19
N ALA A 530 17.15 15.94 -13.35
CA ALA A 530 17.72 17.23 -13.73
C ALA A 530 19.20 17.14 -14.16
N GLN A 531 19.49 17.75 -15.31
CA GLN A 531 20.81 17.97 -15.89
C GLN A 531 21.16 19.47 -15.86
N PRO A 532 22.43 19.88 -16.04
CA PRO A 532 22.82 21.29 -16.11
C PRO A 532 22.17 22.06 -17.28
N ASP A 533 22.00 21.41 -18.43
CA ASP A 533 21.40 21.98 -19.63
C ASP A 533 20.66 20.91 -20.46
N LYS A 534 19.96 21.35 -21.51
CA LYS A 534 19.17 20.46 -22.39
C LYS A 534 19.81 20.14 -23.76
N ALA A 535 20.92 20.78 -24.10
CA ALA A 535 21.66 20.50 -25.33
C ALA A 535 22.48 19.22 -25.19
N GLY A 536 23.17 19.05 -24.04
CA GLY A 536 24.00 17.89 -23.74
C GLY A 536 23.26 16.56 -23.59
N ILE A 537 21.92 16.57 -23.48
CA ILE A 537 21.10 15.36 -23.37
C ILE A 537 21.02 14.66 -24.73
N ILE A 538 21.51 13.43 -24.81
CA ILE A 538 21.33 12.50 -25.94
C ILE A 538 20.68 11.19 -25.46
N LEU A 539 20.17 10.41 -26.41
CA LEU A 539 19.59 9.09 -26.18
C LEU A 539 20.31 8.09 -27.11
N ALA A 540 20.95 7.06 -26.55
CA ALA A 540 21.71 6.07 -27.33
C ALA A 540 22.02 4.81 -26.50
N ASP A 541 22.10 3.63 -27.12
CA ASP A 541 22.44 2.35 -26.46
C ASP A 541 23.94 2.27 -26.13
N LEU A 542 24.35 2.53 -24.87
CA LEU A 542 25.76 2.51 -24.48
C LEU A 542 26.22 1.11 -24.03
N ASN A 543 25.32 0.31 -23.46
CA ASN A 543 25.62 -0.99 -22.87
C ASN A 543 25.58 -2.16 -23.89
N GLY A 544 24.96 -1.97 -25.04
CA GLY A 544 24.78 -2.95 -26.11
C GLY A 544 23.59 -3.88 -25.90
N ASP A 545 22.50 -3.42 -25.26
CA ASP A 545 21.29 -4.21 -25.01
C ASP A 545 20.09 -3.87 -25.94
N PHE A 546 20.28 -2.90 -26.83
CA PHE A 546 19.31 -2.30 -27.76
C PHE A 546 18.21 -1.43 -27.14
N ARG A 547 18.27 -1.12 -25.84
CA ARG A 547 17.52 -0.02 -25.23
C ARG A 547 18.39 1.23 -25.22
N SER A 548 17.82 2.36 -25.58
CA SER A 548 18.56 3.64 -25.59
C SER A 548 18.67 4.17 -24.16
N ASP A 549 19.91 4.35 -23.72
CA ASP A 549 20.26 4.98 -22.45
C ASP A 549 20.12 6.50 -22.53
N VAL A 550 19.89 7.17 -21.40
CA VAL A 550 20.01 8.63 -21.32
C VAL A 550 21.45 8.97 -21.01
N MET A 551 22.06 9.82 -21.82
CA MET A 551 23.43 10.30 -21.60
C MET A 551 23.44 11.83 -21.61
N TYR A 552 24.16 12.44 -20.66
CA TYR A 552 24.42 13.88 -20.64
C TYR A 552 25.90 14.14 -20.92
N ILE A 553 26.19 14.85 -22.01
CA ILE A 553 27.52 15.33 -22.40
C ILE A 553 27.73 16.74 -21.85
N GLY A 554 28.74 16.92 -20.99
CA GLY A 554 29.16 18.23 -20.49
C GLY A 554 30.11 18.97 -21.42
N ASP A 555 30.46 20.21 -21.04
CA ASP A 555 31.28 21.15 -21.82
C ASP A 555 32.68 20.63 -22.18
N HIS A 556 33.28 19.79 -21.31
CA HIS A 556 34.56 19.12 -21.55
C HIS A 556 34.41 17.78 -22.29
N GLY A 557 33.23 17.48 -22.84
CA GLY A 557 32.92 16.19 -23.45
C GLY A 557 32.89 15.03 -22.45
N GLN A 558 32.81 15.32 -21.15
CA GLN A 558 32.62 14.33 -20.09
C GLN A 558 31.16 13.86 -20.09
N VAL A 559 30.90 12.59 -19.74
CA VAL A 559 29.56 12.00 -19.92
C VAL A 559 29.06 11.31 -18.67
N SER A 560 27.84 11.65 -18.26
CA SER A 560 27.04 10.93 -17.25
C SER A 560 25.97 10.09 -17.92
N THR A 561 25.69 8.89 -17.41
CA THR A 561 24.76 7.94 -18.04
C THR A 561 23.74 7.36 -17.07
N TRP A 562 22.51 7.16 -17.55
CA TRP A 562 21.43 6.42 -16.90
C TRP A 562 20.96 5.29 -17.80
N ILE A 563 21.15 4.06 -17.34
CA ILE A 563 20.86 2.83 -18.07
C ILE A 563 19.36 2.56 -18.12
N ASN A 564 18.86 2.17 -19.29
CA ASN A 564 17.46 1.81 -19.56
C ASN A 564 17.19 0.35 -19.20
N ASN A 565 16.41 0.08 -18.14
CA ASN A 565 16.04 -1.29 -17.75
C ASN A 565 14.52 -1.46 -17.60
N ARG A 566 14.03 -2.69 -17.83
CA ARG A 566 12.61 -3.04 -17.62
C ARG A 566 12.20 -2.83 -16.16
N GLY A 567 11.07 -2.15 -15.98
CA GLY A 567 10.46 -1.84 -14.69
C GLY A 567 9.25 -2.71 -14.33
N SER A 568 8.53 -2.28 -13.30
CA SER A 568 7.31 -2.92 -12.79
C SER A 568 6.24 -1.87 -12.49
N GLY A 569 5.00 -2.30 -12.37
CA GLY A 569 3.82 -1.44 -12.34
C GLY A 569 3.39 -1.02 -13.75
N SER A 570 2.14 -0.56 -13.84
CA SER A 570 1.45 -0.24 -15.09
C SER A 570 2.16 0.80 -15.95
N GLY A 571 1.97 0.68 -17.27
CA GLY A 571 2.74 1.39 -18.29
C GLY A 571 4.07 0.69 -18.57
N ILE A 572 4.72 1.07 -19.67
CA ILE A 572 6.04 0.56 -20.11
C ILE A 572 7.17 1.57 -19.87
N VAL A 573 6.96 2.58 -19.03
CA VAL A 573 8.02 3.55 -18.66
C VAL A 573 9.23 2.79 -18.09
N PRO A 574 10.46 3.06 -18.58
CA PRO A 574 11.67 2.41 -18.08
C PRO A 574 11.99 2.69 -16.61
N LYS A 575 12.75 1.79 -16.00
CA LYS A 575 13.41 2.00 -14.70
C LYS A 575 14.87 2.40 -14.95
N TRP A 576 15.14 3.70 -14.86
CA TRP A 576 16.48 4.27 -15.05
C TRP A 576 17.42 3.95 -13.88
N ARG A 577 18.65 3.53 -14.19
CA ARG A 577 19.72 3.27 -13.20
C ARG A 577 20.93 4.11 -13.52
N SER A 578 21.41 4.95 -12.59
CA SER A 578 22.62 5.74 -12.85
C SER A 578 23.85 4.82 -12.94
N ALA A 579 24.65 5.00 -13.98
CA ALA A 579 26.01 4.47 -14.09
C ALA A 579 27.07 5.50 -13.63
N GLY A 580 26.63 6.66 -13.10
CA GLY A 580 27.50 7.78 -12.77
C GLY A 580 28.12 8.44 -14.01
N GLN A 581 29.32 8.99 -13.83
CA GLN A 581 30.14 9.51 -14.92
C GLN A 581 30.83 8.34 -15.64
N THR A 582 30.39 8.04 -16.86
CA THR A 582 30.97 6.98 -17.69
C THR A 582 32.25 7.45 -18.39
N HIS A 583 32.28 8.69 -18.90
CA HIS A 583 33.43 9.21 -19.65
C HIS A 583 34.06 10.43 -18.97
N ALA A 584 35.39 10.45 -18.86
CA ALA A 584 36.14 11.51 -18.19
C ALA A 584 36.13 12.86 -18.92
N GLY A 585 35.92 12.86 -20.24
CA GLY A 585 36.05 14.05 -21.09
C GLY A 585 37.47 14.29 -21.57
N GLN A 586 37.73 15.52 -22.05
CA GLN A 586 39.01 15.97 -22.60
C GLN A 586 39.53 17.20 -21.83
N ALA A 587 40.81 17.55 -22.03
CA ALA A 587 41.44 18.71 -21.39
C ALA A 587 41.06 20.08 -21.99
N VAL A 588 39.97 20.15 -22.76
CA VAL A 588 39.47 21.34 -23.47
C VAL A 588 37.98 21.51 -23.22
N SER A 589 37.49 22.75 -23.22
CA SER A 589 36.07 23.14 -23.07
C SER A 589 35.42 23.49 -24.42
N GLY A 590 34.10 23.65 -24.45
CA GLY A 590 33.35 23.99 -25.66
C GLY A 590 33.24 22.87 -26.69
N ILE A 591 33.50 21.61 -26.30
CA ILE A 591 33.58 20.47 -27.23
C ILE A 591 32.37 19.54 -27.22
N GLN A 592 31.27 19.93 -26.56
CA GLN A 592 30.02 19.14 -26.47
C GLN A 592 29.56 18.63 -27.86
N ASP A 593 29.55 19.50 -28.87
CA ASP A 593 29.17 19.17 -30.25
C ASP A 593 30.23 18.35 -31.02
N SER A 594 31.48 18.34 -30.54
CA SER A 594 32.58 17.54 -31.12
C SER A 594 32.64 16.11 -30.58
N ILE A 595 31.78 15.75 -29.61
CA ILE A 595 31.61 14.36 -29.19
C ILE A 595 30.59 13.64 -30.08
N LYS A 596 30.90 12.40 -30.44
CA LYS A 596 30.06 11.47 -31.21
C LYS A 596 30.16 10.06 -30.63
N PHE A 597 29.23 9.20 -31.02
CA PHE A 597 29.16 7.80 -30.62
C PHE A 597 28.87 6.93 -31.84
N GLY A 598 29.37 5.69 -31.84
CA GLY A 598 29.13 4.71 -32.91
C GLY A 598 29.80 3.37 -32.64
N ARG A 599 29.30 2.30 -33.25
CA ARG A 599 29.84 0.93 -33.20
C ARG A 599 31.02 0.80 -34.17
N ILE A 600 32.15 1.42 -33.83
CA ILE A 600 33.33 1.49 -34.70
C ILE A 600 34.13 0.18 -34.68
N TYR A 601 34.23 -0.46 -33.51
CA TYR A 601 35.03 -1.67 -33.28
C TYR A 601 34.21 -2.95 -33.08
N GLY A 602 32.91 -2.96 -33.45
CA GLY A 602 32.09 -4.17 -33.55
C GLY A 602 31.86 -4.91 -32.22
N SER A 603 31.53 -4.17 -31.16
CA SER A 603 31.36 -4.73 -29.80
C SER A 603 29.91 -4.67 -29.27
N ASN A 604 28.95 -4.46 -30.18
CA ASN A 604 27.59 -3.92 -30.02
C ASN A 604 27.48 -2.56 -29.30
N ARG A 605 28.31 -2.32 -28.29
CA ARG A 605 28.39 -1.05 -27.57
C ARG A 605 28.90 0.09 -28.45
N LEU A 606 28.41 1.29 -28.16
CA LEU A 606 28.90 2.54 -28.75
C LEU A 606 30.30 2.90 -28.21
N ASP A 607 31.25 3.10 -29.13
CA ASP A 607 32.57 3.67 -28.87
C ASP A 607 32.49 5.20 -28.78
N TYR A 608 33.30 5.83 -27.93
CA TYR A 608 33.35 7.29 -27.75
C TYR A 608 34.30 7.91 -28.78
N ILE A 609 33.84 8.96 -29.46
CA ILE A 609 34.53 9.59 -30.59
C ILE A 609 34.66 11.09 -30.32
N PHE A 610 35.88 11.63 -30.43
CA PHE A 610 36.16 13.07 -30.36
C PHE A 610 36.65 13.59 -31.72
N LEU A 611 35.92 14.57 -32.25
CA LEU A 611 36.28 15.35 -33.43
C LEU A 611 37.27 16.45 -33.02
N LYS A 612 38.56 16.10 -32.99
CA LYS A 612 39.64 17.03 -32.64
C LYS A 612 39.94 17.95 -33.82
N GLU A 613 39.71 19.25 -33.66
CA GLU A 613 39.96 20.22 -34.72
C GLU A 613 41.47 20.43 -34.93
N GLU A 614 41.93 20.26 -36.17
CA GLU A 614 43.26 20.63 -36.64
C GLU A 614 43.17 21.77 -37.66
N LYS A 615 44.31 22.31 -38.09
CA LYS A 615 44.35 23.50 -38.97
C LYS A 615 43.57 23.31 -40.29
N ASP A 616 43.74 22.16 -40.94
CA ASP A 616 43.26 21.83 -42.29
C ASP A 616 42.36 20.57 -42.34
N HIS A 617 42.21 19.86 -41.21
CA HIS A 617 41.36 18.67 -41.09
C HIS A 617 40.74 18.56 -39.69
N PHE A 618 39.96 17.51 -39.46
CA PHE A 618 39.60 17.01 -38.13
C PHE A 618 40.19 15.61 -37.92
N ASP A 619 40.89 15.44 -36.79
CA ASP A 619 41.35 14.17 -36.26
C ASP A 619 40.15 13.42 -35.64
N ILE A 620 39.99 12.15 -36.01
CA ILE A 620 38.93 11.29 -35.44
C ILE A 620 39.55 10.42 -34.35
N VAL A 621 39.51 10.89 -33.11
CA VAL A 621 40.10 10.19 -31.96
C VAL A 621 39.04 9.29 -31.33
N VAL A 622 39.31 7.98 -31.19
CA VAL A 622 38.31 7.01 -30.71
C VAL A 622 38.79 6.25 -29.47
N TRP A 623 37.87 6.02 -28.53
CA TRP A 623 38.03 5.18 -27.36
C TRP A 623 37.07 3.99 -27.46
N GLN A 624 37.63 2.79 -27.61
CA GLN A 624 36.82 1.57 -27.72
C GLN A 624 36.13 1.26 -26.38
N ASN A 625 34.82 1.00 -26.42
CA ASN A 625 34.00 0.69 -25.25
C ASN A 625 34.17 -0.79 -24.82
N GLN A 626 34.78 -0.97 -23.66
CA GLN A 626 35.02 -2.23 -22.98
C GLN A 626 34.20 -2.35 -21.68
N GLY A 627 33.20 -1.47 -21.50
CA GLY A 627 32.28 -1.56 -20.38
C GLY A 627 31.39 -2.79 -20.48
N ALA A 628 30.81 -3.17 -19.35
CA ALA A 628 29.91 -4.32 -19.25
C ALA A 628 28.88 -4.07 -18.14
N GLY A 629 27.80 -4.85 -18.16
CA GLY A 629 26.80 -4.85 -17.11
C GLY A 629 25.58 -4.00 -17.40
N GLY A 630 24.50 -4.28 -16.66
CA GLY A 630 23.21 -3.60 -16.79
C GLY A 630 22.41 -3.96 -18.05
N THR A 631 22.85 -4.95 -18.85
CA THR A 631 22.18 -5.39 -20.08
C THR A 631 21.08 -6.43 -19.84
N LYS A 632 21.12 -7.17 -18.72
CA LYS A 632 20.16 -8.24 -18.39
C LYS A 632 19.67 -8.12 -16.95
N LEU A 633 18.46 -8.63 -16.70
CA LEU A 633 17.80 -8.63 -15.40
C LEU A 633 17.53 -10.04 -14.88
N LYS A 634 17.36 -10.17 -13.56
CA LYS A 634 17.23 -11.46 -12.85
C LYS A 634 16.01 -12.30 -13.24
N ALA A 635 15.06 -11.79 -14.02
CA ALA A 635 13.93 -12.56 -14.55
C ALA A 635 14.07 -12.94 -16.04
N ASP A 636 15.05 -12.40 -16.78
CA ASP A 636 15.13 -12.52 -18.25
C ASP A 636 15.46 -13.94 -18.74
N GLY A 637 15.85 -14.86 -17.84
CA GLY A 637 16.12 -16.26 -18.10
C GLY A 637 15.09 -17.22 -17.50
N ASN A 638 13.92 -16.74 -17.06
CA ASN A 638 12.86 -17.58 -16.50
C ASN A 638 12.16 -18.40 -17.59
N TYR A 639 12.32 -19.72 -17.54
CA TYR A 639 11.50 -20.66 -18.29
C TYR A 639 10.73 -21.56 -17.31
N TYR A 640 9.49 -21.87 -17.66
CA TYR A 640 8.60 -22.73 -16.88
C TYR A 640 8.15 -23.88 -17.76
N CYS A 641 8.34 -25.11 -17.31
CA CYS A 641 7.96 -26.32 -18.02
C CYS A 641 8.12 -27.53 -17.10
N ASP A 642 7.29 -28.57 -17.23
CA ASP A 642 7.47 -29.82 -16.49
C ASP A 642 8.68 -30.61 -17.01
N MET A 643 9.83 -30.47 -16.35
CA MET A 643 11.07 -31.12 -16.79
C MET A 643 11.18 -32.57 -16.32
N ARG A 644 10.25 -33.04 -15.48
CA ARG A 644 10.33 -34.34 -14.77
C ARG A 644 9.17 -35.29 -15.08
N GLY A 645 8.04 -34.79 -15.59
CA GLY A 645 6.83 -35.57 -15.82
C GLY A 645 5.95 -35.68 -14.57
N THR A 646 5.83 -34.58 -13.82
CA THR A 646 5.07 -34.48 -12.56
C THR A 646 3.64 -33.95 -12.72
N GLY A 647 3.23 -33.61 -13.94
CA GLY A 647 2.00 -32.88 -14.25
C GLY A 647 2.04 -31.40 -13.85
N SER A 648 3.23 -30.83 -13.61
CA SER A 648 3.43 -29.51 -12.98
C SER A 648 4.69 -28.81 -13.48
N ASP A 649 4.62 -27.50 -13.73
CA ASP A 649 5.78 -26.76 -14.26
C ASP A 649 6.89 -26.59 -13.21
N ASP A 650 8.10 -27.03 -13.58
CA ASP A 650 9.36 -26.67 -12.92
C ASP A 650 9.88 -25.33 -13.46
N TYR A 651 10.72 -24.65 -12.67
CA TYR A 651 11.35 -23.39 -13.05
C TYR A 651 12.83 -23.62 -13.42
N VAL A 652 13.15 -23.44 -14.71
CA VAL A 652 14.52 -23.52 -15.26
C VAL A 652 15.07 -22.13 -15.49
N TRP A 653 16.33 -21.89 -15.10
CA TRP A 653 17.03 -20.65 -15.41
C TRP A 653 18.02 -20.83 -16.58
N ILE A 654 17.75 -20.15 -17.70
CA ILE A 654 18.56 -20.24 -18.94
C ILE A 654 19.35 -18.95 -19.17
N TYR A 655 20.67 -19.10 -19.32
CA TYR A 655 21.61 -18.01 -19.58
C TYR A 655 21.57 -17.55 -21.04
N GLN A 656 22.08 -16.34 -21.31
CA GLN A 656 21.97 -15.68 -22.61
C GLN A 656 22.64 -16.47 -23.75
N ASP A 657 23.66 -17.26 -23.46
CA ASP A 657 24.48 -18.07 -24.38
C ASP A 657 23.99 -19.53 -24.56
N GLY A 658 22.84 -19.88 -23.98
CA GLY A 658 22.19 -21.17 -24.19
C GLY A 658 22.66 -22.31 -23.29
N HIS A 659 23.29 -22.01 -22.15
CA HIS A 659 23.46 -22.99 -21.08
C HIS A 659 22.42 -22.84 -19.96
N ALA A 660 22.13 -23.94 -19.26
CA ALA A 660 21.38 -23.93 -18.01
C ALA A 660 21.97 -24.96 -17.04
N ALA A 661 22.24 -24.51 -15.81
CA ALA A 661 22.81 -25.31 -14.71
C ALA A 661 21.92 -25.28 -13.45
N GLU A 662 20.82 -24.52 -13.48
CA GLU A 662 19.93 -24.27 -12.35
C GLU A 662 18.50 -24.65 -12.74
N ILE A 663 17.93 -25.58 -11.98
CA ILE A 663 16.51 -25.90 -11.98
C ILE A 663 16.00 -25.84 -10.54
N ASN A 664 14.84 -25.23 -10.38
CA ASN A 664 14.08 -25.17 -9.14
C ASN A 664 12.82 -26.00 -9.41
N VAL A 665 12.72 -27.15 -8.74
CA VAL A 665 11.68 -28.13 -9.06
C VAL A 665 10.44 -27.96 -8.18
N ASN A 666 9.27 -28.08 -8.79
CA ASN A 666 8.00 -27.85 -8.13
C ASN A 666 7.71 -28.96 -7.11
N ILE A 667 7.42 -28.53 -5.88
CA ILE A 667 7.11 -29.38 -4.72
C ILE A 667 5.76 -29.00 -4.08
N HIS A 668 4.95 -28.18 -4.77
CA HIS A 668 3.65 -27.64 -4.31
C HIS A 668 3.67 -26.97 -2.92
N SER A 669 4.83 -26.44 -2.49
CA SER A 669 5.00 -25.78 -1.19
C SER A 669 5.50 -24.32 -1.32
N PRO A 670 4.82 -23.45 -2.08
CA PRO A 670 5.26 -22.07 -2.32
C PRO A 670 5.42 -21.28 -1.01
N PRO A 671 6.46 -20.44 -0.85
CA PRO A 671 7.43 -20.00 -1.87
C PRO A 671 8.64 -20.92 -2.05
N ALA A 672 8.67 -22.10 -1.42
CA ALA A 672 9.80 -23.02 -1.46
C ALA A 672 9.77 -23.93 -2.71
N TRP A 673 10.96 -24.20 -3.25
CA TRP A 673 11.19 -25.11 -4.37
C TRP A 673 12.14 -26.23 -3.94
N GLY A 674 12.16 -27.33 -4.70
CA GLY A 674 13.20 -28.33 -4.58
C GLY A 674 14.47 -27.91 -5.31
N HIS A 675 15.63 -28.15 -4.70
CA HIS A 675 16.95 -27.82 -5.27
C HIS A 675 17.88 -29.06 -5.35
N LYS A 676 17.31 -30.28 -5.26
CA LYS A 676 18.06 -31.55 -5.31
C LYS A 676 18.36 -32.00 -6.75
N THR A 677 17.40 -31.80 -7.64
CA THR A 677 17.49 -32.14 -9.06
C THR A 677 18.56 -31.31 -9.76
N LYS A 678 19.39 -31.96 -10.58
CA LYS A 678 20.42 -31.29 -11.38
C LYS A 678 20.03 -31.22 -12.85
N ILE A 679 20.37 -30.14 -13.53
CA ILE A 679 20.24 -30.00 -14.97
C ILE A 679 21.59 -29.68 -15.60
N GLU A 680 21.90 -30.35 -16.71
CA GLU A 680 23.08 -30.06 -17.54
C GLU A 680 22.62 -29.79 -18.97
N LEU A 681 22.35 -28.52 -19.29
CA LEU A 681 21.98 -28.07 -20.63
C LEU A 681 23.06 -27.16 -21.20
N ARG A 682 23.44 -27.40 -22.47
CA ARG A 682 24.27 -26.47 -23.25
C ARG A 682 24.00 -26.62 -24.75
N VAL A 683 23.28 -25.67 -25.32
CA VAL A 683 22.86 -25.66 -26.73
C VAL A 683 23.37 -24.39 -27.44
N PRO A 684 23.51 -24.40 -28.78
CA PRO A 684 24.03 -23.23 -29.52
C PRO A 684 22.96 -22.14 -29.70
N GLY A 685 23.39 -20.88 -29.57
CA GLY A 685 22.58 -19.70 -29.91
C GLY A 685 22.08 -18.91 -28.70
N PRO A 686 21.45 -17.74 -28.92
CA PRO A 686 20.94 -16.92 -27.84
C PRO A 686 19.66 -17.53 -27.24
N ARG A 687 19.39 -17.28 -25.95
CA ARG A 687 18.20 -17.82 -25.26
C ARG A 687 16.87 -17.57 -26.00
N ASN A 688 16.75 -16.46 -26.73
CA ASN A 688 15.58 -16.09 -27.53
C ASN A 688 15.16 -17.16 -28.55
N GLY A 689 16.09 -18.01 -29.02
CA GLY A 689 15.81 -19.13 -29.92
C GLY A 689 15.64 -20.47 -29.21
N ILE A 690 15.61 -20.50 -27.87
CA ILE A 690 15.47 -21.71 -27.05
C ILE A 690 14.06 -21.72 -26.46
N HIS A 691 13.39 -22.87 -26.59
CA HIS A 691 12.04 -23.10 -26.07
C HIS A 691 12.03 -24.42 -25.28
N LEU A 692 11.20 -24.50 -24.25
CA LEU A 692 10.90 -25.74 -23.53
C LEU A 692 9.46 -26.14 -23.85
N ALA A 693 9.24 -27.36 -24.32
CA ALA A 693 7.92 -27.95 -24.53
C ALA A 693 8.05 -29.48 -24.75
N ASP A 694 7.04 -30.27 -24.41
CA ASP A 694 7.06 -31.71 -24.69
C ASP A 694 6.92 -31.95 -26.21
N TRP A 695 8.00 -32.38 -26.86
CA TRP A 695 8.00 -32.70 -28.30
C TRP A 695 7.73 -34.19 -28.53
N THR A 696 8.00 -35.05 -27.55
CA THR A 696 7.89 -36.51 -27.68
C THR A 696 6.53 -37.06 -27.30
N GLY A 697 5.70 -36.31 -26.58
CA GLY A 697 4.43 -36.75 -25.98
C GLY A 697 4.64 -37.73 -24.82
N ASP A 698 5.70 -37.54 -24.03
CA ASP A 698 6.03 -38.42 -22.89
C ASP A 698 5.74 -37.82 -21.51
N GLY A 699 5.23 -36.59 -21.48
CA GLY A 699 4.89 -35.81 -20.29
C GLY A 699 6.01 -34.89 -19.81
N ARG A 700 7.18 -34.89 -20.46
CA ARG A 700 8.36 -34.12 -20.05
C ARG A 700 8.76 -33.12 -21.13
N CYS A 701 9.11 -31.91 -20.73
CA CYS A 701 9.56 -30.90 -21.67
C CYS A 701 10.95 -31.22 -22.25
N ASP A 702 11.03 -31.22 -23.58
CA ASP A 702 12.23 -31.27 -24.38
C ASP A 702 12.77 -29.84 -24.63
N VAL A 703 14.03 -29.72 -25.07
CA VAL A 703 14.62 -28.43 -25.44
C VAL A 703 14.62 -28.28 -26.96
N ILE A 704 13.91 -27.26 -27.46
CA ILE A 704 13.76 -26.98 -28.89
C ILE A 704 14.55 -25.71 -29.22
N VAL A 705 15.46 -25.81 -30.18
CA VAL A 705 16.34 -24.69 -30.59
C VAL A 705 16.04 -24.28 -32.04
N GLN A 706 15.53 -23.06 -32.23
CA GLN A 706 15.23 -22.46 -33.53
C GLN A 706 16.48 -21.85 -34.19
N ASN A 707 16.71 -22.16 -35.46
CA ASN A 707 17.57 -21.37 -36.32
C ASN A 707 16.85 -20.08 -36.77
N LYS A 708 17.40 -18.91 -36.42
CA LYS A 708 16.78 -17.58 -36.65
C LYS A 708 16.38 -17.31 -38.10
N ALA A 709 17.19 -17.74 -39.07
CA ALA A 709 17.06 -17.37 -40.47
C ALA A 709 16.17 -18.35 -41.28
N THR A 710 16.24 -19.64 -40.97
CA THR A 710 15.49 -20.70 -41.69
C THR A 710 14.22 -21.15 -40.98
N GLY A 711 14.13 -20.95 -39.66
CA GLY A 711 13.09 -21.55 -38.82
C GLY A 711 13.36 -23.00 -38.40
N HIS A 712 14.30 -23.71 -39.05
CA HIS A 712 14.63 -25.11 -38.76
C HIS A 712 15.00 -25.32 -37.29
N LEU A 713 14.64 -26.49 -36.75
CA LEU A 713 14.77 -26.82 -35.33
C LEU A 713 15.91 -27.82 -35.10
N THR A 714 16.52 -27.75 -33.91
CA THR A 714 17.20 -28.90 -33.29
C THR A 714 16.49 -29.21 -31.97
N VAL A 715 15.93 -30.41 -31.87
CA VAL A 715 15.17 -30.88 -30.69
C VAL A 715 16.04 -31.83 -29.88
N TYR A 716 16.37 -31.45 -28.66
CA TYR A 716 17.17 -32.21 -27.70
C TYR A 716 16.25 -32.90 -26.71
N ARG A 717 16.19 -34.24 -26.75
CA ARG A 717 15.19 -35.00 -25.96
C ARG A 717 15.56 -35.13 -24.49
N ASN A 718 14.59 -35.00 -23.61
CA ASN A 718 14.76 -35.08 -22.16
C ASN A 718 15.05 -36.53 -21.69
N GLN A 719 16.17 -36.70 -20.99
CA GLN A 719 16.63 -37.95 -20.39
C GLN A 719 16.75 -37.80 -18.86
N TYR A 720 15.66 -37.37 -18.21
CA TYR A 720 15.55 -37.34 -16.75
C TYR A 720 15.68 -38.75 -16.13
N ASP A 721 16.70 -38.93 -15.30
CA ASP A 721 16.93 -40.11 -14.47
C ASP A 721 16.44 -39.82 -13.04
N ASN A 722 15.32 -40.45 -12.67
CA ASN A 722 14.70 -40.32 -11.35
C ASN A 722 15.48 -41.02 -10.21
N GLY A 723 16.40 -41.93 -10.53
CA GLY A 723 17.31 -42.55 -9.56
C GLY A 723 18.52 -41.68 -9.25
N ALA A 724 19.08 -41.02 -10.28
CA ALA A 724 20.18 -40.06 -10.12
C ALA A 724 19.72 -38.65 -9.71
N ASP A 725 18.43 -38.34 -9.87
CA ASP A 725 17.84 -36.99 -9.75
C ASP A 725 18.54 -35.98 -10.66
N LYS A 726 18.71 -36.36 -11.94
CA LYS A 726 19.44 -35.61 -12.95
C LYS A 726 18.67 -35.57 -14.27
N ILE A 727 18.50 -34.36 -14.80
CA ILE A 727 18.06 -34.09 -16.16
C ILE A 727 19.30 -34.00 -17.06
N SER A 728 19.27 -34.76 -18.16
CA SER A 728 20.25 -34.73 -19.24
C SER A 728 19.52 -34.79 -20.58
N PHE A 729 20.24 -34.59 -21.69
CA PHE A 729 19.64 -34.49 -23.02
C PHE A 729 20.38 -35.33 -24.06
N ASP A 730 19.67 -35.75 -25.12
CA ASP A 730 20.30 -36.42 -26.25
C ASP A 730 21.14 -35.47 -27.14
N SER A 731 21.72 -35.98 -28.23
CA SER A 731 22.59 -35.19 -29.12
C SER A 731 21.88 -34.13 -29.97
N GLY A 732 20.54 -34.01 -29.85
CA GLY A 732 19.71 -33.21 -30.73
C GLY A 732 19.32 -33.95 -32.02
N THR A 733 18.09 -33.72 -32.47
CA THR A 733 17.56 -34.16 -33.77
C THR A 733 17.15 -32.95 -34.60
N ALA A 734 17.65 -32.85 -35.83
CA ALA A 734 17.26 -31.78 -36.75
C ALA A 734 15.85 -32.01 -37.31
N VAL A 735 15.01 -30.96 -37.31
CA VAL A 735 13.65 -30.99 -37.86
C VAL A 735 13.44 -29.77 -38.76
N ALA A 736 12.97 -30.01 -39.99
CA ALA A 736 12.70 -28.94 -40.94
C ALA A 736 11.33 -28.28 -40.69
N THR A 737 11.34 -26.96 -40.58
CA THR A 737 10.16 -26.08 -40.68
C THR A 737 10.54 -24.88 -41.54
N ASP A 738 9.55 -24.20 -42.14
CA ASP A 738 9.78 -23.05 -43.02
C ASP A 738 9.49 -21.71 -42.31
N CYS A 739 9.58 -21.66 -40.99
CA CYS A 739 9.22 -20.48 -40.19
C CYS A 739 10.30 -19.39 -40.19
N ASN A 740 10.41 -18.66 -41.31
CA ASN A 740 11.35 -17.55 -41.51
C ASN A 740 11.04 -16.26 -40.71
N GLN A 741 10.17 -16.31 -39.70
CA GLN A 741 9.76 -15.14 -38.91
C GLN A 741 10.73 -14.76 -37.78
N GLY A 742 11.72 -15.62 -37.49
CA GLY A 742 12.82 -15.38 -36.56
C GLY A 742 12.40 -14.91 -35.16
N TRP A 743 13.21 -14.05 -34.56
CA TRP A 743 12.88 -13.28 -33.35
C TRP A 743 13.46 -11.87 -33.44
N GLY A 744 12.80 -10.90 -32.80
CA GLY A 744 13.24 -9.51 -32.70
C GLY A 744 14.17 -9.25 -31.51
N VAL A 745 14.23 -7.98 -31.09
CA VAL A 745 15.06 -7.51 -29.97
C VAL A 745 14.45 -7.89 -28.62
N GLY A 746 13.17 -7.54 -28.41
CA GLY A 746 12.48 -7.77 -27.15
C GLY A 746 12.34 -9.26 -26.81
N ILE A 747 12.52 -9.62 -25.54
CA ILE A 747 12.56 -11.01 -25.04
C ILE A 747 11.30 -11.84 -25.36
N PHE A 748 10.18 -11.21 -25.71
CA PHE A 748 8.94 -11.87 -26.10
C PHE A 748 8.59 -11.75 -27.59
N ASP A 749 9.36 -11.03 -28.41
CA ASP A 749 9.12 -10.88 -29.86
C ASP A 749 9.58 -12.13 -30.63
N LEU A 750 8.96 -13.26 -30.30
CA LEU A 750 9.25 -14.57 -30.86
C LEU A 750 8.32 -14.82 -32.06
N GLY A 751 8.90 -15.06 -33.22
CA GLY A 751 8.19 -15.45 -34.44
C GLY A 751 7.79 -16.92 -34.46
N MET A 752 8.18 -17.71 -33.45
CA MET A 752 7.70 -19.09 -33.27
C MET A 752 7.46 -19.41 -31.79
N ARG A 753 6.47 -20.28 -31.53
CA ARG A 753 6.14 -20.82 -30.20
C ARG A 753 5.76 -22.30 -30.32
N PHE A 754 5.83 -23.04 -29.22
CA PHE A 754 5.62 -24.49 -29.17
C PHE A 754 4.61 -24.86 -28.09
N HIS A 755 3.42 -25.29 -28.51
CA HIS A 755 2.31 -25.62 -27.62
C HIS A 755 1.39 -26.64 -28.31
N ASP A 756 0.82 -27.59 -27.57
CA ASP A 756 -0.20 -28.51 -28.09
C ASP A 756 -1.46 -27.72 -28.50
N ILE A 757 -1.82 -27.75 -29.78
CA ILE A 757 -2.92 -26.97 -30.34
C ILE A 757 -4.13 -27.84 -30.73
N ASP A 758 -4.01 -29.18 -30.79
CA ASP A 758 -5.12 -30.08 -31.12
C ASP A 758 -5.48 -31.14 -30.07
N GLY A 759 -4.59 -31.42 -29.12
CA GLY A 759 -4.83 -32.18 -27.90
C GLY A 759 -4.32 -33.62 -27.91
N ASP A 760 -3.21 -33.90 -28.59
CA ASP A 760 -2.58 -35.24 -28.62
C ASP A 760 -1.39 -35.42 -27.64
N GLY A 761 -1.07 -34.38 -26.86
CA GLY A 761 0.00 -34.36 -25.87
C GLY A 761 1.35 -33.86 -26.39
N ARG A 762 1.45 -33.46 -27.67
CA ARG A 762 2.70 -33.01 -28.30
C ARG A 762 2.66 -31.52 -28.62
N ALA A 763 3.78 -30.84 -28.43
CA ALA A 763 3.91 -29.44 -28.77
C ALA A 763 4.00 -29.22 -30.29
N ASP A 764 3.05 -28.47 -30.83
CA ASP A 764 2.97 -28.09 -32.25
C ASP A 764 3.77 -26.81 -32.53
N ALA A 765 4.28 -26.67 -33.76
CA ALA A 765 5.12 -25.55 -34.16
C ALA A 765 4.27 -24.39 -34.72
N LEU A 766 4.10 -23.32 -33.92
CA LEU A 766 3.25 -22.17 -34.23
C LEU A 766 4.10 -20.99 -34.72
N CYS A 767 3.99 -20.64 -36.00
CA CYS A 767 4.71 -19.54 -36.64
C CYS A 767 3.87 -18.26 -36.63
N ILE A 768 4.43 -17.14 -36.14
CA ILE A 768 3.71 -15.91 -35.82
C ILE A 768 4.28 -14.71 -36.60
N GLU A 769 3.48 -14.19 -37.53
CA GLU A 769 3.81 -13.01 -38.34
C GLU A 769 3.82 -11.72 -37.50
N LYS A 770 4.54 -10.69 -37.97
CA LYS A 770 4.56 -9.33 -37.35
C LYS A 770 3.15 -8.71 -37.14
N ASN A 771 2.14 -9.17 -37.88
CA ASN A 771 0.75 -8.69 -37.82
C ASN A 771 -0.16 -9.54 -36.88
N GLY A 772 0.37 -10.58 -36.22
CA GLY A 772 -0.40 -11.49 -35.35
C GLY A 772 -1.19 -12.60 -36.07
N ARG A 773 -1.02 -12.79 -37.38
CA ARG A 773 -1.47 -13.98 -38.12
C ARG A 773 -0.59 -15.18 -37.74
N ILE A 774 -1.21 -16.35 -37.62
CA ILE A 774 -0.55 -17.57 -37.13
C ILE A 774 -0.74 -18.71 -38.13
N THR A 775 0.39 -19.25 -38.58
CA THR A 775 0.48 -20.51 -39.35
C THR A 775 1.16 -21.58 -38.50
N GLY A 776 1.19 -22.84 -38.94
CA GLY A 776 1.95 -23.84 -38.20
C GLY A 776 1.88 -25.27 -38.71
N TRP A 777 2.60 -26.13 -38.00
CA TRP A 777 2.73 -27.57 -38.26
C TRP A 777 2.37 -28.36 -37.01
N LEU A 778 1.55 -29.39 -37.18
CA LEU A 778 1.21 -30.33 -36.11
C LEU A 778 2.31 -31.39 -35.96
N ASN A 779 2.76 -31.62 -34.73
CA ASN A 779 3.84 -32.54 -34.40
C ASN A 779 3.29 -33.95 -34.17
N LYS A 780 3.02 -34.70 -35.26
CA LYS A 780 2.48 -36.06 -35.15
C LYS A 780 3.58 -37.11 -35.02
N ALA A 781 3.24 -38.26 -34.44
CA ALA A 781 4.18 -39.37 -34.24
C ALA A 781 4.86 -39.88 -35.55
N ASN A 782 4.30 -39.56 -36.72
CA ASN A 782 4.85 -39.88 -38.03
C ASN A 782 5.64 -38.72 -38.70
N GLY A 783 5.74 -37.55 -38.05
CA GLY A 783 6.37 -36.33 -38.57
C GLY A 783 5.45 -35.11 -38.51
N LEU A 784 5.96 -33.97 -38.99
CA LEU A 784 5.22 -32.70 -39.02
C LEU A 784 4.19 -32.63 -40.15
N GLU A 785 2.96 -32.22 -39.83
CA GLU A 785 1.87 -31.96 -40.78
C GLU A 785 1.59 -30.45 -40.90
N ASN A 786 1.79 -29.85 -42.07
CA ASN A 786 1.51 -28.42 -42.28
C ASN A 786 -0.01 -28.17 -42.40
N VAL A 787 -0.60 -27.50 -41.41
CA VAL A 787 -2.05 -27.18 -41.35
C VAL A 787 -2.38 -25.76 -41.78
N GLY A 788 -1.45 -25.09 -42.47
CA GLY A 788 -1.64 -23.76 -43.01
C GLY A 788 -1.86 -22.73 -41.91
N GLN A 789 -2.98 -21.99 -42.00
CA GLN A 789 -3.26 -20.85 -41.12
C GLN A 789 -4.14 -21.24 -39.92
N ILE A 790 -3.49 -21.60 -38.82
CA ILE A 790 -4.10 -21.92 -37.53
C ILE A 790 -5.00 -20.79 -37.02
N LYS A 791 -4.60 -19.52 -37.21
CA LYS A 791 -5.42 -18.35 -36.81
C LYS A 791 -5.20 -17.12 -37.72
N PHE A 792 -6.29 -16.49 -38.12
CA PHE A 792 -6.28 -15.17 -38.79
C PHE A 792 -5.92 -14.05 -37.78
N SER A 793 -5.34 -12.94 -38.25
CA SER A 793 -5.04 -11.80 -37.36
C SER A 793 -6.31 -11.10 -36.90
N GLU A 794 -6.50 -10.95 -35.58
CA GLU A 794 -7.59 -10.18 -34.97
C GLU A 794 -7.47 -8.66 -35.20
N GLY A 795 -6.34 -8.19 -35.75
CA GLY A 795 -6.14 -6.78 -36.10
C GLY A 795 -6.13 -5.83 -34.89
N TRP A 796 -5.59 -6.28 -33.75
CA TRP A 796 -5.54 -5.55 -32.47
C TRP A 796 -4.97 -4.12 -32.60
N LYS A 797 -5.84 -3.12 -32.76
CA LYS A 797 -5.46 -1.73 -33.11
C LYS A 797 -4.69 -0.96 -32.02
N VAL A 798 -4.61 -1.49 -30.81
CA VAL A 798 -4.02 -0.81 -29.63
C VAL A 798 -2.68 -1.43 -29.23
N THR A 799 -2.56 -2.76 -29.31
CA THR A 799 -1.39 -3.54 -28.89
C THR A 799 -1.09 -4.65 -29.91
N PRO A 800 -0.79 -4.29 -31.18
CA PRO A 800 -0.68 -5.25 -32.29
C PRO A 800 0.55 -6.15 -32.26
N ASP A 801 1.52 -5.89 -31.38
CA ASP A 801 2.80 -6.59 -31.36
C ASP A 801 2.62 -8.09 -31.11
N ARG A 802 3.24 -8.96 -31.92
CA ARG A 802 3.29 -10.41 -31.65
C ARG A 802 3.91 -10.75 -30.28
N ALA A 803 4.74 -9.85 -29.75
CA ALA A 803 5.27 -9.87 -28.39
C ALA A 803 4.20 -9.85 -27.28
N ASN A 804 2.94 -9.56 -27.61
CA ASN A 804 1.78 -9.59 -26.71
C ASN A 804 1.02 -10.94 -26.75
N ILE A 805 1.36 -11.85 -27.68
CA ILE A 805 0.71 -13.16 -27.82
C ILE A 805 1.41 -14.19 -26.94
N ARG A 806 0.63 -14.92 -26.14
CA ARG A 806 1.04 -16.13 -25.39
C ARG A 806 0.06 -17.26 -25.69
N PHE A 807 0.40 -18.46 -25.25
CA PHE A 807 -0.47 -19.64 -25.31
C PHE A 807 -0.33 -20.42 -24.01
N ALA A 808 -1.45 -20.92 -23.48
CA ALA A 808 -1.53 -21.91 -22.41
C ALA A 808 -2.98 -22.43 -22.35
N ASP A 809 -3.21 -23.63 -21.79
CA ASP A 809 -4.56 -24.16 -21.59
C ASP A 809 -5.21 -23.48 -20.36
N VAL A 810 -6.31 -22.76 -20.55
CA VAL A 810 -6.98 -22.00 -19.47
C VAL A 810 -8.05 -22.85 -18.76
N GLU A 811 -8.60 -23.85 -19.44
CA GLU A 811 -9.79 -24.61 -19.00
C GLU A 811 -9.53 -26.13 -18.85
N ALA A 812 -8.25 -26.56 -18.89
CA ALA A 812 -7.78 -27.95 -18.95
C ALA A 812 -8.40 -28.75 -20.13
N SER A 813 -8.62 -28.07 -21.24
CA SER A 813 -9.27 -28.59 -22.45
C SER A 813 -8.44 -29.62 -23.23
N GLY A 814 -7.18 -29.81 -22.83
CA GLY A 814 -6.14 -30.58 -23.53
C GLY A 814 -5.44 -29.78 -24.63
N ARG A 815 -5.89 -28.56 -24.94
CA ARG A 815 -5.36 -27.70 -26.00
C ARG A 815 -5.00 -26.35 -25.42
N ALA A 816 -3.91 -25.77 -25.91
CA ALA A 816 -3.55 -24.40 -25.61
C ALA A 816 -4.55 -23.42 -26.23
N ASP A 817 -5.02 -22.48 -25.40
CA ASP A 817 -5.78 -21.31 -25.81
C ASP A 817 -4.82 -20.17 -26.17
N LEU A 818 -5.26 -19.25 -27.04
CA LEU A 818 -4.47 -18.04 -27.32
C LEU A 818 -4.79 -16.95 -26.31
N LEU A 819 -3.74 -16.32 -25.81
CA LEU A 819 -3.77 -15.26 -24.81
C LEU A 819 -3.20 -13.98 -25.44
N HIS A 820 -4.00 -12.91 -25.50
CA HIS A 820 -3.52 -11.58 -25.88
C HIS A 820 -3.35 -10.74 -24.62
N VAL A 821 -2.10 -10.43 -24.27
CA VAL A 821 -1.71 -9.76 -23.04
C VAL A 821 -1.52 -8.26 -23.31
N ASP A 822 -2.26 -7.40 -22.63
CA ASP A 822 -2.06 -5.96 -22.76
C ASP A 822 -0.70 -5.53 -22.23
N LYS A 823 0.12 -4.94 -23.12
CA LYS A 823 1.48 -4.47 -22.83
C LYS A 823 1.53 -3.50 -21.63
N TYR A 824 0.51 -2.68 -21.42
CA TYR A 824 0.51 -1.63 -20.40
C TYR A 824 0.00 -2.09 -19.02
N THR A 825 -0.88 -3.09 -18.97
CA THR A 825 -1.63 -3.43 -17.74
C THR A 825 -1.61 -4.91 -17.37
N GLY A 826 -1.20 -5.79 -18.30
CA GLY A 826 -1.18 -7.24 -18.09
C GLY A 826 -2.55 -7.91 -18.04
N ALA A 827 -3.63 -7.17 -18.33
CA ALA A 827 -4.94 -7.77 -18.60
C ALA A 827 -4.84 -8.71 -19.80
N VAL A 828 -5.63 -9.80 -19.81
CA VAL A 828 -5.49 -10.86 -20.81
C VAL A 828 -6.82 -11.25 -21.42
N ASP A 829 -7.01 -10.94 -22.70
CA ASP A 829 -8.12 -11.45 -23.52
C ASP A 829 -7.81 -12.89 -23.97
N VAL A 830 -8.76 -13.81 -23.73
CA VAL A 830 -8.60 -15.24 -23.99
C VAL A 830 -9.42 -15.68 -25.18
N PHE A 831 -8.76 -16.32 -26.15
CA PHE A 831 -9.36 -16.94 -27.33
C PHE A 831 -9.28 -18.45 -27.17
N ALA A 832 -10.37 -19.05 -26.72
CA ALA A 832 -10.41 -20.45 -26.35
C ALA A 832 -10.50 -21.37 -27.57
N ASN A 833 -9.68 -22.43 -27.58
CA ASN A 833 -9.41 -23.31 -28.72
C ASN A 833 -10.40 -24.50 -28.76
N LYS A 834 -11.21 -24.56 -29.83
CA LYS A 834 -12.27 -25.57 -30.02
C LYS A 834 -11.88 -26.69 -31.01
N GLY A 835 -10.59 -26.77 -31.33
CA GLY A 835 -9.93 -27.81 -32.15
C GLY A 835 -9.86 -27.49 -33.64
N ASN A 836 -9.25 -28.41 -34.40
CA ASN A 836 -9.05 -28.34 -35.85
C ASN A 836 -10.40 -28.45 -36.59
N LYS A 837 -11.10 -27.33 -36.70
CA LYS A 837 -12.43 -27.15 -37.30
C LYS A 837 -12.44 -25.80 -37.99
N ALA A 838 -12.42 -25.80 -39.32
CA ALA A 838 -12.22 -24.57 -40.09
C ALA A 838 -13.30 -23.51 -39.81
N GLN A 839 -12.88 -22.31 -39.41
CA GLN A 839 -13.75 -21.21 -39.02
C GLN A 839 -13.14 -19.86 -39.43
N GLY A 840 -13.92 -19.01 -40.12
CA GLY A 840 -13.52 -17.64 -40.42
C GLY A 840 -12.22 -17.51 -41.25
N GLY A 841 -11.89 -18.52 -42.06
CA GLY A 841 -10.63 -18.59 -42.82
C GLY A 841 -9.43 -19.12 -42.03
N SER A 842 -9.60 -19.51 -40.77
CA SER A 842 -8.61 -20.25 -39.97
C SER A 842 -8.90 -21.76 -40.04
N SER A 843 -7.88 -22.62 -39.93
CA SER A 843 -8.08 -24.08 -39.83
C SER A 843 -8.62 -24.51 -38.46
N PHE A 844 -8.33 -23.76 -37.40
CA PHE A 844 -8.84 -24.01 -36.05
C PHE A 844 -10.03 -23.10 -35.70
N SER A 845 -10.91 -23.61 -34.84
CA SER A 845 -12.07 -22.89 -34.33
C SER A 845 -11.72 -22.17 -33.02
N TRP A 846 -12.03 -20.87 -32.96
CA TRP A 846 -11.64 -19.98 -31.87
C TRP A 846 -12.87 -19.27 -31.31
N THR A 847 -13.01 -19.25 -29.98
CA THR A 847 -14.06 -18.48 -29.29
C THR A 847 -13.42 -17.39 -28.44
N ASN A 848 -13.68 -16.13 -28.74
CA ASN A 848 -13.24 -15.03 -27.87
C ASN A 848 -14.09 -15.04 -26.58
N HIS A 849 -13.46 -15.25 -25.42
CA HIS A 849 -14.08 -15.19 -24.09
C HIS A 849 -13.90 -13.80 -23.42
N GLY A 850 -13.12 -12.90 -24.02
CA GLY A 850 -12.74 -11.61 -23.44
C GLY A 850 -11.73 -11.74 -22.30
N MET A 851 -11.66 -10.70 -21.46
CA MET A 851 -10.68 -10.60 -20.38
C MET A 851 -10.97 -11.61 -19.26
N LEU A 852 -10.12 -12.63 -19.10
CA LEU A 852 -10.26 -13.65 -18.05
C LEU A 852 -9.20 -13.55 -16.93
N TYR A 853 -8.14 -12.75 -17.14
CA TYR A 853 -7.12 -12.46 -16.15
C TYR A 853 -7.02 -10.96 -15.91
N ASN A 854 -6.91 -10.58 -14.63
CA ASN A 854 -6.98 -9.19 -14.18
C ASN A 854 -5.67 -8.42 -14.52
N PRO A 855 -5.74 -7.10 -14.78
CA PRO A 855 -4.55 -6.26 -14.87
C PRO A 855 -3.82 -6.17 -13.53
N ILE A 856 -2.52 -6.46 -13.51
CA ILE A 856 -1.71 -6.61 -12.29
C ILE A 856 -0.34 -5.92 -12.43
N ASP A 857 0.36 -6.13 -13.53
CA ASP A 857 1.64 -5.49 -13.90
C ASP A 857 1.73 -5.44 -15.44
N ARG A 858 2.66 -4.68 -16.02
CA ARG A 858 2.88 -4.62 -17.48
C ARG A 858 3.05 -6.01 -18.09
N GLY A 859 2.57 -6.21 -19.32
CA GLY A 859 2.47 -7.54 -19.95
C GLY A 859 3.79 -8.32 -20.10
N GLU A 860 4.94 -7.63 -20.03
CA GLU A 860 6.27 -8.25 -20.01
C GLU A 860 6.63 -8.94 -18.67
N ASN A 861 5.88 -8.67 -17.60
CA ASN A 861 6.10 -9.24 -16.27
C ASN A 861 5.11 -10.39 -15.96
N MET A 862 4.29 -10.78 -16.95
CA MET A 862 3.21 -11.77 -16.79
C MET A 862 3.53 -13.07 -17.53
N HIS A 863 3.61 -14.18 -16.79
CA HIS A 863 3.81 -15.53 -17.30
C HIS A 863 2.57 -16.41 -17.01
N PHE A 864 2.43 -17.50 -17.76
CA PHE A 864 1.28 -18.42 -17.71
C PHE A 864 1.83 -19.84 -17.57
N THR A 865 1.49 -20.53 -16.48
CA THR A 865 2.18 -21.74 -16.04
C THR A 865 1.25 -22.69 -15.30
N ASN A 866 1.43 -23.99 -15.43
CA ASN A 866 0.75 -25.00 -14.62
C ASN A 866 1.51 -25.26 -13.30
N GLN A 867 1.63 -24.25 -12.43
CA GLN A 867 2.31 -24.39 -11.13
C GLN A 867 1.47 -25.17 -10.11
N GLY A 868 0.14 -25.11 -10.21
CA GLY A 868 -0.80 -25.80 -9.32
C GLY A 868 -0.98 -27.30 -9.59
N GLY A 869 -0.36 -27.85 -10.65
CA GLY A 869 -0.46 -29.27 -11.00
C GLY A 869 -1.88 -29.69 -11.39
N LYS A 870 -2.53 -28.90 -12.26
CA LYS A 870 -3.94 -29.10 -12.70
C LYS A 870 -4.11 -29.05 -14.22
N GLY A 871 -3.05 -28.88 -15.01
CA GLY A 871 -3.17 -28.69 -16.47
C GLY A 871 -3.92 -27.40 -16.83
N ARG A 872 -3.89 -26.39 -15.95
CA ARG A 872 -4.48 -25.06 -16.16
C ARG A 872 -3.41 -24.00 -15.97
N ALA A 873 -3.47 -22.96 -16.79
CA ALA A 873 -2.62 -21.80 -16.69
C ALA A 873 -2.93 -20.98 -15.42
N ASP A 874 -2.12 -21.13 -14.38
CA ASP A 874 -1.98 -20.13 -13.33
C ASP A 874 -1.29 -18.88 -13.91
N LEU A 875 -1.62 -17.70 -13.39
CA LEU A 875 -1.00 -16.44 -13.79
C LEU A 875 0.11 -16.07 -12.82
N VAL A 876 1.34 -15.94 -13.32
CA VAL A 876 2.53 -15.63 -12.50
C VAL A 876 3.01 -14.22 -12.84
N LYS A 877 2.89 -13.30 -11.88
CA LYS A 877 3.52 -11.98 -11.95
C LYS A 877 4.95 -12.10 -11.43
N VAL A 878 5.93 -11.67 -12.22
CA VAL A 878 7.35 -11.67 -11.86
C VAL A 878 7.87 -10.23 -11.71
N ASP A 879 8.54 -9.92 -10.61
CA ASP A 879 9.35 -8.70 -10.51
C ASP A 879 10.65 -8.86 -11.30
N PRO A 880 10.92 -8.05 -12.35
CA PRO A 880 12.03 -8.33 -13.25
C PRO A 880 13.41 -8.12 -12.62
N GLN A 881 13.49 -7.30 -11.57
CA GLN A 881 14.74 -6.85 -10.95
C GLN A 881 15.20 -7.77 -9.82
N THR A 882 14.26 -8.42 -9.13
CA THR A 882 14.50 -9.32 -7.98
C THR A 882 14.14 -10.77 -8.24
N ASN A 883 13.44 -11.06 -9.34
CA ASN A 883 12.85 -12.36 -9.69
C ASN A 883 11.92 -12.96 -8.62
N LYS A 884 11.35 -12.09 -7.78
CA LYS A 884 10.26 -12.47 -6.87
C LYS A 884 8.99 -12.64 -7.69
N ALA A 885 8.29 -13.74 -7.48
CA ALA A 885 7.09 -14.07 -8.25
C ALA A 885 5.89 -14.32 -7.34
N TRP A 886 4.71 -13.98 -7.85
CA TRP A 886 3.42 -14.15 -7.19
C TRP A 886 2.45 -14.84 -8.15
N THR A 887 1.87 -15.95 -7.71
CA THR A 887 1.01 -16.80 -8.53
C THR A 887 -0.45 -16.64 -8.10
N TYR A 888 -1.28 -16.28 -9.07
CA TYR A 888 -2.73 -16.14 -8.98
C TYR A 888 -3.34 -17.42 -9.52
N TRP A 889 -3.81 -18.28 -8.62
CA TRP A 889 -4.11 -19.68 -8.93
C TRP A 889 -5.40 -19.85 -9.76
N ASN A 890 -5.29 -20.53 -10.89
CA ASN A 890 -6.40 -20.86 -11.77
C ASN A 890 -7.07 -22.18 -11.34
N ARG A 891 -7.60 -22.20 -10.12
CA ARG A 891 -8.25 -23.39 -9.53
C ARG A 891 -9.65 -23.58 -10.10
N CYS A 892 -10.10 -24.83 -10.23
CA CYS A 892 -11.50 -25.08 -10.54
C CYS A 892 -12.40 -24.86 -9.33
N SER A 893 -13.65 -24.45 -9.60
CA SER A 893 -14.68 -24.21 -8.59
C SER A 893 -15.25 -25.53 -8.06
N SER A 894 -14.41 -26.31 -7.36
CA SER A 894 -14.85 -27.39 -6.49
C SER A 894 -15.53 -26.80 -5.26
N THR A 895 -16.85 -26.59 -5.38
CA THR A 895 -17.77 -26.30 -4.27
C THR A 895 -17.96 -27.60 -3.48
N GLY A 896 -17.14 -27.83 -2.44
CA GLY A 896 -17.08 -29.13 -1.75
C GLY A 896 -15.71 -29.79 -1.74
N GLY A 897 -14.62 -29.04 -1.54
CA GLY A 897 -13.31 -29.61 -1.27
C GLY A 897 -13.28 -30.36 0.09
N ASP A 898 -13.04 -31.67 0.09
CA ASP A 898 -12.95 -32.45 1.34
C ASP A 898 -11.57 -32.28 2.00
N ASP A 899 -11.52 -31.54 3.13
CA ASP A 899 -10.50 -31.78 4.14
C ASP A 899 -10.69 -33.21 4.69
N SER A 900 -9.67 -33.89 5.24
CA SER A 900 -9.89 -35.18 5.93
C SER A 900 -10.96 -35.03 7.02
N SER A 901 -11.90 -35.98 7.16
CA SER A 901 -12.94 -35.91 8.20
C SER A 901 -12.31 -35.78 9.59
N PRO A 902 -12.64 -34.75 10.39
CA PRO A 902 -11.98 -34.51 11.67
C PRO A 902 -12.30 -35.64 12.65
N THR A 903 -11.26 -36.37 13.07
CA THR A 903 -11.36 -37.45 14.06
C THR A 903 -11.47 -36.94 15.50
N THR A 904 -11.29 -35.64 15.71
CA THR A 904 -11.28 -34.92 16.99
C THR A 904 -12.17 -33.68 16.93
N ASP A 905 -12.79 -33.32 18.06
CA ASP A 905 -13.53 -32.06 18.21
C ASP A 905 -12.57 -30.86 18.02
N PRO A 906 -12.90 -29.83 17.21
CA PRO A 906 -12.06 -28.63 17.05
C PRO A 906 -11.96 -27.77 18.32
N GLY A 907 -12.75 -28.07 19.36
CA GLY A 907 -12.73 -27.37 20.64
C GLY A 907 -13.24 -25.93 20.52
N LEU A 908 -14.41 -25.74 19.91
CA LEU A 908 -15.07 -24.43 19.90
C LEU A 908 -15.60 -24.08 21.30
N PRO A 909 -15.51 -22.80 21.73
CA PRO A 909 -16.08 -22.36 23.00
C PRO A 909 -17.61 -22.49 22.99
N LYS A 910 -18.19 -22.80 24.16
CA LYS A 910 -19.64 -22.68 24.37
C LYS A 910 -19.96 -21.23 24.66
N THR A 911 -20.63 -20.56 23.72
CA THR A 911 -20.83 -19.11 23.72
C THR A 911 -22.20 -18.69 24.26
N GLY A 912 -23.25 -19.48 23.98
CA GLY A 912 -24.63 -19.17 24.37
C GLY A 912 -25.29 -18.02 23.59
N GLY A 913 -24.58 -17.40 22.64
CA GLY A 913 -25.05 -16.25 21.86
C GLY A 913 -25.99 -16.57 20.69
N GLY A 914 -26.38 -17.84 20.48
CA GLY A 914 -27.37 -18.21 19.48
C GLY A 914 -28.81 -18.05 20.00
N SER A 915 -29.71 -17.41 19.26
CA SER A 915 -31.15 -17.36 19.57
C SER A 915 -32.02 -17.70 18.36
N VAL A 916 -33.22 -18.20 18.62
CA VAL A 916 -34.21 -18.58 17.59
C VAL A 916 -35.62 -18.13 18.03
N GLY A 917 -36.45 -17.69 17.08
CA GLY A 917 -37.85 -17.36 17.33
C GLY A 917 -38.07 -16.36 18.46
N ASP A 918 -38.89 -16.74 19.45
CA ASP A 918 -39.24 -15.90 20.60
C ASP A 918 -38.14 -15.80 21.68
N ASP A 919 -37.06 -16.59 21.58
CA ASP A 919 -35.90 -16.54 22.50
C ASP A 919 -34.87 -15.45 22.12
N ILE A 920 -35.24 -14.49 21.27
CA ILE A 920 -34.42 -13.32 20.93
C ILE A 920 -34.69 -12.21 21.96
N PRO A 921 -33.70 -11.81 22.79
CA PRO A 921 -33.95 -10.89 23.90
C PRO A 921 -34.27 -9.46 23.39
N ILE A 922 -35.42 -8.95 23.83
CA ILE A 922 -35.85 -7.56 23.63
C ILE A 922 -35.81 -6.86 24.99
N ILE A 923 -35.22 -5.66 25.05
CA ILE A 923 -35.17 -4.84 26.27
C ILE A 923 -36.43 -3.98 26.30
N ASP A 924 -37.23 -4.14 27.34
CA ASP A 924 -38.49 -3.41 27.53
C ASP A 924 -38.26 -2.15 28.37
N LEU A 925 -38.81 -1.01 27.93
CA LEU A 925 -38.80 0.26 28.66
C LEU A 925 -40.23 0.84 28.63
N PRO A 926 -40.73 1.44 29.73
CA PRO A 926 -42.12 1.88 29.83
C PRO A 926 -42.49 2.88 28.74
N GLY A 927 -43.69 2.67 28.18
CA GLY A 927 -44.08 3.22 26.89
C GLY A 927 -44.21 4.75 26.82
N LYS A 928 -44.03 5.25 25.59
CA LYS A 928 -44.16 6.66 25.23
C LYS A 928 -45.63 7.11 25.27
N GLY A 929 -46.04 7.70 26.40
CA GLY A 929 -47.34 8.38 26.53
C GLY A 929 -48.36 7.72 27.47
N GLU A 930 -47.97 7.33 28.69
CA GLU A 930 -48.94 7.41 29.80
C GLU A 930 -49.19 8.89 30.15
N ASP A 931 -50.44 9.21 30.50
CA ASP A 931 -50.89 10.59 30.68
C ASP A 931 -50.44 11.14 32.05
N HIS A 932 -49.26 11.78 32.08
CA HIS A 932 -48.73 12.48 33.26
C HIS A 932 -49.45 13.82 33.47
N ASP A 933 -50.71 13.68 33.90
CA ASP A 933 -51.64 14.74 34.24
C ASP A 933 -50.99 15.78 35.20
N LYS A 934 -51.11 17.07 34.85
CA LYS A 934 -50.40 18.27 35.36
C LYS A 934 -48.99 18.55 34.78
N GLY A 935 -48.95 19.25 33.64
CA GLY A 935 -48.08 20.43 33.44
C GLY A 935 -46.57 20.30 33.68
N VAL A 936 -45.97 19.11 33.66
CA VAL A 936 -44.53 18.90 34.01
C VAL A 936 -43.59 19.80 33.20
N CYS A 937 -43.95 20.10 31.95
CA CYS A 937 -43.16 20.94 31.04
C CYS A 937 -43.45 22.45 31.12
N GLU A 938 -44.32 22.90 32.04
CA GLU A 938 -44.78 24.30 32.14
C GLU A 938 -44.01 25.10 33.22
N TYR A 939 -43.17 24.45 34.02
CA TYR A 939 -42.40 25.07 35.10
C TYR A 939 -41.20 25.87 34.56
N THR A 940 -41.02 27.09 35.07
CA THR A 940 -39.96 28.03 34.66
C THR A 940 -38.54 27.50 34.94
N ILE A 941 -37.73 27.39 33.89
CA ILE A 941 -36.33 26.88 33.97
C ILE A 941 -35.31 28.02 34.11
N GLN A 942 -35.47 29.09 33.33
CA GLN A 942 -34.56 30.24 33.33
C GLN A 942 -35.13 31.36 34.22
N THR A 943 -34.34 31.82 35.18
CA THR A 943 -34.71 32.77 36.24
C THR A 943 -33.45 33.25 36.95
N GLU A 944 -33.41 34.53 37.39
CA GLU A 944 -32.34 35.06 38.25
C GLU A 944 -32.56 34.72 39.75
N ASP A 945 -33.78 34.39 40.16
CA ASP A 945 -34.10 33.94 41.52
C ASP A 945 -33.97 32.41 41.62
N ILE A 946 -33.03 31.96 42.46
CA ILE A 946 -32.76 30.54 42.73
C ILE A 946 -33.93 29.82 43.41
N ASN A 947 -34.71 30.51 44.24
CA ASN A 947 -35.84 29.91 44.95
C ASN A 947 -36.90 29.42 43.96
N ILE A 948 -37.04 30.12 42.83
CA ILE A 948 -37.91 29.72 41.72
C ILE A 948 -37.35 28.49 41.00
N ALA A 949 -36.04 28.44 40.72
CA ALA A 949 -35.40 27.29 40.07
C ALA A 949 -35.47 26.01 40.93
N HIS A 950 -35.13 26.09 42.22
CA HIS A 950 -35.28 24.98 43.18
C HIS A 950 -36.73 24.48 43.27
N LYS A 951 -37.69 25.41 43.26
CA LYS A 951 -39.13 25.09 43.27
C LYS A 951 -39.56 24.39 41.99
N SER A 952 -39.14 24.86 40.81
CA SER A 952 -39.41 24.19 39.52
C SER A 952 -38.82 22.78 39.47
N TRP A 953 -37.61 22.56 39.98
CA TRP A 953 -36.95 21.25 40.03
C TRP A 953 -37.71 20.23 40.91
N LYS A 954 -38.32 20.69 42.01
CA LYS A 954 -39.03 19.85 42.96
C LYS A 954 -40.51 19.66 42.57
N ASP A 955 -41.22 20.72 42.19
CA ASP A 955 -42.64 20.67 41.82
C ASP A 955 -42.90 19.89 40.51
N SER A 956 -41.95 19.87 39.56
CA SER A 956 -42.02 19.04 38.34
C SER A 956 -41.87 17.52 38.61
N GLY A 957 -41.58 17.12 39.85
CA GLY A 957 -41.26 15.75 40.24
C GLY A 957 -39.85 15.29 39.82
N SER A 958 -39.07 16.15 39.17
CA SER A 958 -37.79 15.78 38.56
C SER A 958 -36.74 15.34 39.58
N SER A 959 -36.73 15.92 40.80
CA SER A 959 -35.82 15.53 41.89
C SER A 959 -36.01 14.07 42.37
N GLU A 960 -37.26 13.62 42.57
CA GLU A 960 -37.54 12.24 43.00
C GLU A 960 -37.48 11.24 41.83
N TRP A 961 -37.82 11.66 40.60
CA TRP A 961 -37.56 10.86 39.39
C TRP A 961 -36.06 10.62 39.20
N TRP A 962 -35.24 11.67 39.34
CA TRP A 962 -33.79 11.59 39.21
C TRP A 962 -33.19 10.62 40.23
N LYS A 963 -33.57 10.78 41.50
CA LYS A 963 -33.18 9.88 42.61
C LYS A 963 -33.47 8.41 42.31
N LYS A 964 -34.69 8.09 41.86
CA LYS A 964 -35.05 6.72 41.48
C LYS A 964 -34.19 6.24 40.31
N TRP A 965 -34.07 7.05 39.26
CA TRP A 965 -33.33 6.67 38.06
C TRP A 965 -31.85 6.38 38.34
N ILE A 966 -31.16 7.24 39.11
CA ILE A 966 -29.72 7.09 39.36
C ILE A 966 -29.41 5.92 40.30
N HIS A 967 -30.26 5.63 41.29
CA HIS A 967 -30.11 4.44 42.13
C HIS A 967 -30.46 3.13 41.38
N ASP A 968 -31.45 3.13 40.49
CA ASP A 968 -31.80 1.95 39.69
C ASP A 968 -30.71 1.60 38.65
N HIS A 969 -29.96 2.59 38.15
CA HIS A 969 -28.99 2.43 37.04
C HIS A 969 -27.52 2.60 37.43
N GLY A 970 -27.21 3.08 38.65
CA GLY A 970 -25.87 3.33 39.19
C GLY A 970 -25.08 4.43 38.48
N ALA A 971 -24.08 5.01 39.18
CA ALA A 971 -23.26 6.10 38.63
C ALA A 971 -22.41 5.71 37.40
N LYS A 972 -21.80 4.52 37.37
CA LYS A 972 -20.73 4.19 36.41
C LYS A 972 -21.19 4.30 34.94
N LYS A 973 -20.80 5.35 34.22
CA LYS A 973 -21.33 5.82 32.91
C LYS A 973 -22.82 6.21 32.93
N TRP A 974 -23.25 6.98 33.92
CA TRP A 974 -24.63 7.42 34.03
C TRP A 974 -25.01 8.44 32.95
N SER A 975 -24.13 9.40 32.58
CA SER A 975 -24.46 10.39 31.54
C SER A 975 -24.79 9.73 30.21
N ASP A 976 -23.98 8.74 29.82
CA ASP A 976 -24.11 7.95 28.60
C ASP A 976 -25.48 7.26 28.58
N ARG A 977 -25.81 6.52 29.65
CA ARG A 977 -27.11 5.83 29.80
C ARG A 977 -28.28 6.79 29.81
N PHE A 978 -28.16 7.90 30.54
CA PHE A 978 -29.21 8.91 30.68
C PHE A 978 -29.62 9.46 29.31
N PHE A 979 -28.66 9.95 28.50
CA PHE A 979 -28.99 10.49 27.19
C PHE A 979 -29.49 9.42 26.20
N MET A 980 -28.92 8.20 26.23
CA MET A 980 -29.35 7.10 25.37
C MET A 980 -30.78 6.62 25.68
N GLN A 981 -31.15 6.48 26.96
CA GLN A 981 -32.49 6.04 27.36
C GLN A 981 -33.52 7.15 27.17
N VAL A 982 -33.22 8.36 27.64
CA VAL A 982 -34.25 9.39 27.88
C VAL A 982 -34.57 10.20 26.61
N MET A 983 -33.68 10.26 25.62
CA MET A 983 -33.93 10.97 24.35
C MET A 983 -34.35 10.07 23.19
N ASP A 984 -34.63 8.78 23.41
CA ASP A 984 -35.19 7.85 22.40
C ASP A 984 -34.41 7.88 21.07
N THR A 985 -33.07 7.89 21.16
CA THR A 985 -32.17 8.11 20.01
C THR A 985 -31.28 6.87 19.78
N PRO A 986 -31.69 5.91 18.93
CA PRO A 986 -30.90 4.70 18.63
C PRO A 986 -29.77 5.01 17.64
N GLY A 987 -28.76 5.76 18.09
CA GLY A 987 -27.71 6.32 17.23
C GLY A 987 -26.52 6.94 17.97
N GLY A 988 -26.08 6.30 19.05
CA GLY A 988 -24.82 6.62 19.73
C GLY A 988 -24.78 7.92 20.55
N LEU A 989 -23.58 8.20 21.08
CA LEU A 989 -23.29 9.36 21.95
C LEU A 989 -23.30 10.67 21.15
N THR A 990 -24.49 11.19 20.91
CA THR A 990 -24.72 12.56 20.43
C THR A 990 -24.49 13.64 21.51
N TYR A 991 -24.28 13.22 22.77
CA TYR A 991 -24.00 14.06 23.93
C TYR A 991 -22.89 13.39 24.75
N ASP A 992 -21.65 13.86 24.60
CA ASP A 992 -20.52 13.54 25.46
C ASP A 992 -20.26 14.75 26.38
N CYS A 993 -20.55 14.56 27.67
CA CYS A 993 -20.29 15.54 28.74
C CYS A 993 -19.06 15.15 29.59
N THR A 994 -18.32 14.11 29.20
CA THR A 994 -17.20 13.55 30.00
C THR A 994 -15.86 14.21 29.73
N VAL A 995 -15.70 14.94 28.61
CA VAL A 995 -14.46 15.65 28.26
C VAL A 995 -14.78 17.11 27.92
N LEU A 996 -14.12 18.08 28.57
CA LEU A 996 -14.43 19.51 28.48
C LEU A 996 -14.19 20.15 27.11
N THR A 997 -13.42 19.48 26.25
CA THR A 997 -13.25 19.89 24.85
C THR A 997 -14.49 19.59 24.00
N SER A 998 -15.36 18.67 24.41
CA SER A 998 -16.58 18.27 23.70
C SER A 998 -17.52 19.46 23.44
N SER A 999 -17.98 19.60 22.20
CA SER A 999 -19.02 20.57 21.80
C SER A 999 -20.44 19.99 21.81
N SER A 1000 -20.60 18.71 22.19
CA SER A 1000 -21.85 17.97 22.02
C SER A 1000 -22.80 18.02 23.22
N CYS A 1001 -22.27 18.29 24.43
CA CYS A 1001 -23.06 18.51 25.65
C CYS A 1001 -23.74 19.90 25.65
N ALA A 1002 -24.65 20.12 24.69
CA ALA A 1002 -25.35 21.38 24.47
C ALA A 1002 -26.65 21.48 25.29
N LEU A 1003 -27.23 22.68 25.40
CA LEU A 1003 -28.53 22.87 26.04
C LEU A 1003 -29.67 22.36 25.15
N PRO A 1004 -30.76 21.81 25.71
CA PRO A 1004 -31.84 21.21 24.93
C PRO A 1004 -32.82 22.22 24.29
N GLU A 1005 -32.40 23.47 24.06
CA GLU A 1005 -33.24 24.58 23.57
C GLU A 1005 -33.95 24.30 22.22
N SER A 1006 -33.50 23.28 21.47
CA SER A 1006 -34.09 22.84 20.19
C SER A 1006 -35.05 21.63 20.30
N LYS A 1007 -35.19 21.00 21.47
CA LYS A 1007 -36.07 19.83 21.70
C LYS A 1007 -37.19 20.20 22.68
N ALA A 1008 -38.45 19.89 22.34
CA ALA A 1008 -39.55 20.07 23.28
C ALA A 1008 -39.48 19.05 24.43
N CYS A 1009 -39.80 19.48 25.65
CA CYS A 1009 -39.85 18.66 26.86
C CYS A 1009 -40.63 17.33 26.70
N SER A 1010 -41.74 17.36 25.96
CA SER A 1010 -42.58 16.20 25.64
C SER A 1010 -41.94 15.16 24.70
N THR A 1011 -40.72 15.39 24.21
CA THR A 1011 -39.97 14.42 23.40
C THR A 1011 -39.10 13.46 24.22
N TYR A 1012 -39.02 13.66 25.55
CA TYR A 1012 -38.20 12.88 26.48
C TYR A 1012 -39.00 11.74 27.13
N ILE A 1013 -38.36 10.58 27.33
CA ILE A 1013 -38.92 9.39 27.96
C ILE A 1013 -38.17 9.17 29.30
N SER A 1014 -38.58 9.74 30.44
CA SER A 1014 -39.78 10.53 30.76
C SER A 1014 -39.52 12.04 30.70
N PRO A 1015 -40.55 12.92 30.60
CA PRO A 1015 -40.38 14.38 30.53
C PRO A 1015 -39.57 15.02 31.67
N GLN A 1016 -39.54 14.43 32.87
CA GLN A 1016 -38.69 14.89 33.98
C GLN A 1016 -37.19 14.97 33.60
N GLY A 1017 -36.74 14.09 32.70
CA GLY A 1017 -35.35 14.11 32.20
C GLY A 1017 -35.00 15.37 31.41
N TYR A 1018 -35.97 16.12 30.89
CA TYR A 1018 -35.71 17.41 30.24
C TYR A 1018 -35.07 18.43 31.20
N TYR A 1019 -35.53 18.47 32.45
CA TYR A 1019 -34.98 19.33 33.49
C TYR A 1019 -33.58 18.88 33.93
N MET A 1020 -33.33 17.57 33.97
CA MET A 1020 -32.00 17.02 34.28
C MET A 1020 -30.99 17.30 33.16
N HIS A 1021 -31.42 17.28 31.89
CA HIS A 1021 -30.58 17.70 30.76
C HIS A 1021 -30.10 19.16 30.93
N PHE A 1022 -30.98 20.08 31.29
CA PHE A 1022 -30.58 21.47 31.58
C PHE A 1022 -29.52 21.56 32.68
N GLN A 1023 -29.67 20.81 33.79
CA GLN A 1023 -28.63 20.78 34.83
C GLN A 1023 -27.28 20.26 34.30
N ILE A 1024 -27.27 19.15 33.56
CA ILE A 1024 -26.05 18.56 33.00
C ILE A 1024 -25.31 19.57 32.11
N SER A 1025 -26.00 20.17 31.14
CA SER A 1025 -25.37 21.06 30.15
C SER A 1025 -24.95 22.41 30.74
N ASN A 1026 -25.67 22.95 31.73
CA ASN A 1026 -25.25 24.15 32.46
C ASN A 1026 -24.01 23.88 33.34
N THR A 1027 -23.95 22.73 34.05
CA THR A 1027 -22.77 22.31 34.81
C THR A 1027 -21.57 22.18 33.88
N PHE A 1028 -21.75 21.50 32.75
CA PHE A 1028 -20.69 21.32 31.76
C PHE A 1028 -20.22 22.64 31.16
N ASP A 1029 -21.12 23.55 30.74
CA ASP A 1029 -20.75 24.89 30.24
C ASP A 1029 -20.03 25.75 31.30
N GLY A 1030 -20.39 25.59 32.58
CA GLY A 1030 -19.71 26.23 33.71
C GLY A 1030 -18.25 25.78 33.87
N PHE A 1031 -18.01 24.47 34.02
CA PHE A 1031 -16.65 23.93 34.11
C PHE A 1031 -15.85 24.13 32.81
N LYS A 1032 -16.51 24.10 31.65
CA LYS A 1032 -15.91 24.40 30.35
C LYS A 1032 -15.50 25.87 30.25
N THR A 1033 -16.31 26.79 30.75
CA THR A 1033 -15.97 28.22 30.82
C THR A 1033 -14.74 28.43 31.71
N LEU A 1034 -14.70 27.79 32.89
CA LEU A 1034 -13.53 27.79 33.78
C LEU A 1034 -12.27 27.28 33.06
N TRP A 1035 -12.34 26.13 32.39
CA TRP A 1035 -11.23 25.52 31.65
C TRP A 1035 -10.73 26.42 30.50
N TRP A 1036 -11.64 26.93 29.65
CA TRP A 1036 -11.27 27.77 28.50
C TRP A 1036 -10.80 29.17 28.87
N GLN A 1037 -11.38 29.83 29.87
CA GLN A 1037 -10.88 31.14 30.33
C GLN A 1037 -9.50 30.96 31.01
N THR A 1038 -9.30 29.89 31.78
CA THR A 1038 -7.97 29.55 32.33
C THR A 1038 -6.92 29.40 31.22
N ILE A 1039 -7.21 28.70 30.11
CA ILE A 1039 -6.27 28.65 28.96
C ILE A 1039 -6.07 30.03 28.34
N LYS A 1040 -7.17 30.67 27.93
CA LYS A 1040 -7.13 31.82 27.01
C LYS A 1040 -6.47 33.04 27.65
N GLU A 1041 -6.73 33.27 28.93
CA GLU A 1041 -6.25 34.45 29.65
C GLU A 1041 -4.94 34.13 30.37
N SER A 1042 -4.79 32.96 31.02
CA SER A 1042 -3.58 32.68 31.80
C SER A 1042 -2.33 32.36 30.96
N VAL A 1043 -2.46 31.75 29.78
CA VAL A 1043 -1.28 31.50 28.92
C VAL A 1043 -0.72 32.79 28.33
N ILE A 1044 -1.59 33.74 27.96
CA ILE A 1044 -1.22 34.95 27.22
C ILE A 1044 -0.98 36.14 28.15
N GLN A 1045 -1.90 36.37 29.09
CA GLN A 1045 -1.90 37.55 29.95
C GLN A 1045 -0.98 37.36 31.16
N LEU A 1046 -1.17 36.30 31.95
CA LEU A 1046 -0.33 36.06 33.13
C LEU A 1046 1.16 35.87 32.74
N SER A 1047 1.48 35.17 31.64
CA SER A 1047 2.88 35.04 31.19
C SER A 1047 3.51 36.37 30.72
N SER A 1048 2.69 37.31 30.23
CA SER A 1048 3.10 38.68 29.92
C SER A 1048 3.30 39.50 31.21
N GLU A 1049 2.36 39.39 32.15
CA GLU A 1049 2.36 40.19 33.38
C GLU A 1049 3.42 39.72 34.38
N ILE A 1050 3.73 38.42 34.48
CA ILE A 1050 4.93 37.93 35.23
C ILE A 1050 6.20 38.55 34.66
N LYS A 1051 6.40 38.53 33.34
CA LYS A 1051 7.60 39.11 32.72
C LYS A 1051 7.68 40.61 32.99
N LYS A 1052 6.55 41.32 32.91
CA LYS A 1052 6.47 42.73 33.30
C LYS A 1052 6.85 42.94 34.77
N ILE A 1053 6.22 42.21 35.70
CA ILE A 1053 6.47 42.28 37.14
C ILE A 1053 7.93 41.97 37.47
N VAL A 1054 8.53 40.93 36.86
CA VAL A 1054 9.94 40.55 37.07
C VAL A 1054 10.91 41.59 36.49
N ARG A 1055 10.58 42.23 35.36
CA ARG A 1055 11.39 43.29 34.75
C ARG A 1055 11.31 44.62 35.51
N GLU A 1056 10.13 44.97 36.01
CA GLU A 1056 9.89 46.20 36.77
C GLU A 1056 10.39 46.06 38.22
N ASN A 1057 10.09 44.94 38.89
CA ASN A 1057 10.31 44.75 40.33
C ASN A 1057 11.50 43.86 40.68
N GLY A 1058 12.01 43.03 39.77
CA GLY A 1058 13.16 42.15 39.99
C GLY A 1058 12.81 40.67 40.11
N THR A 1059 13.84 39.83 40.13
CA THR A 1059 13.70 38.37 40.27
C THR A 1059 13.72 37.96 41.75
N PRO A 1060 12.77 37.11 42.21
CA PRO A 1060 12.74 36.58 43.58
C PRO A 1060 14.07 36.02 44.10
N PRO A 1061 14.34 36.09 45.42
CA PRO A 1061 15.48 35.40 46.00
C PRO A 1061 15.37 33.90 45.71
N GLN A 1062 16.47 33.33 45.22
CA GLN A 1062 16.56 32.00 44.59
C GLN A 1062 16.08 30.82 45.45
N GLU A 1063 15.79 31.06 46.72
CA GLU A 1063 15.55 30.10 47.78
C GLU A 1063 14.05 29.99 48.11
N GLU A 1064 13.22 30.94 47.65
CA GLU A 1064 11.75 30.93 47.83
C GLU A 1064 10.97 30.36 46.62
N ASN A 1065 11.64 29.80 45.60
CA ASN A 1065 10.98 29.33 44.38
C ASN A 1065 9.92 28.23 44.64
N GLY A 1066 10.09 27.41 45.68
CA GLY A 1066 9.10 26.41 46.10
C GLY A 1066 7.84 27.02 46.76
N ASP A 1067 7.94 28.22 47.35
CA ASP A 1067 6.78 28.91 47.94
C ASP A 1067 5.76 29.27 46.87
N PHE A 1068 6.19 29.58 45.64
CA PHE A 1068 5.30 29.99 44.55
C PHE A 1068 4.29 28.90 44.18
N VAL A 1069 4.68 27.62 44.23
CA VAL A 1069 3.77 26.49 43.93
C VAL A 1069 2.83 26.23 45.11
N ASN A 1070 3.35 26.18 46.34
CA ASN A 1070 2.56 26.01 47.56
C ASN A 1070 1.54 27.14 47.76
N MET A 1071 1.93 28.37 47.46
CA MET A 1071 1.07 29.56 47.52
C MET A 1071 -0.10 29.48 46.55
N LEU A 1072 0.13 28.98 45.33
CA LEU A 1072 -0.90 28.97 44.29
C LEU A 1072 -2.02 27.97 44.60
N VAL A 1073 -1.64 26.84 45.20
CA VAL A 1073 -2.57 25.88 45.84
C VAL A 1073 -3.31 26.57 47.00
N GLY A 1074 -2.62 27.38 47.81
CA GLY A 1074 -3.22 28.18 48.86
C GLY A 1074 -4.29 29.16 48.35
N ILE A 1075 -4.03 29.89 47.27
CA ILE A 1075 -4.99 30.80 46.62
C ILE A 1075 -6.23 30.02 46.18
N LEU A 1076 -6.06 28.96 45.39
CA LEU A 1076 -7.17 28.11 44.91
C LEU A 1076 -7.98 27.49 46.07
N THR A 1077 -7.31 27.08 47.15
CA THR A 1077 -7.99 26.52 48.34
C THR A 1077 -8.76 27.61 49.11
N SER A 1078 -8.20 28.82 49.26
CA SER A 1078 -8.87 29.94 49.93
C SER A 1078 -10.11 30.45 49.20
N LEU A 1079 -10.14 30.35 47.87
CA LEU A 1079 -11.27 30.78 47.05
C LEU A 1079 -12.50 29.87 47.19
N ALA A 1080 -12.33 28.62 47.65
CA ALA A 1080 -13.47 27.82 48.13
C ALA A 1080 -14.19 28.50 49.32
N GLY A 1081 -13.45 29.25 50.15
CA GLY A 1081 -14.00 30.08 51.23
C GLY A 1081 -14.82 31.28 50.75
N PHE A 1082 -14.54 31.83 49.56
CA PHE A 1082 -15.40 32.85 48.94
C PHE A 1082 -16.79 32.29 48.59
N GLY A 1083 -16.90 30.97 48.40
CA GLY A 1083 -18.18 30.27 48.30
C GLY A 1083 -19.08 30.41 49.54
N ALA A 1084 -18.60 30.94 50.67
CA ALA A 1084 -19.44 31.25 51.83
C ALA A 1084 -20.27 32.54 51.64
N ALA A 1085 -19.88 33.45 50.73
CA ALA A 1085 -20.59 34.72 50.49
C ALA A 1085 -21.92 34.54 49.72
N LYS A 1086 -22.04 33.45 48.96
CA LYS A 1086 -23.32 32.93 48.44
C LYS A 1086 -23.34 31.40 48.67
N PRO A 1087 -24.05 30.88 49.68
CA PRO A 1087 -23.99 29.47 50.13
C PRO A 1087 -24.36 28.36 49.12
N LEU A 1088 -24.55 28.70 47.84
CA LEU A 1088 -25.23 27.86 46.87
C LEU A 1088 -24.33 26.82 46.18
N PHE A 1089 -23.06 27.17 45.95
CA PHE A 1089 -22.08 26.31 45.27
C PHE A 1089 -20.94 25.88 46.20
N THR A 1090 -21.07 26.11 47.51
CA THR A 1090 -19.98 25.97 48.48
C THR A 1090 -19.51 24.52 48.62
N GLY A 1091 -20.42 23.55 48.72
CA GLY A 1091 -20.07 22.13 48.81
C GLY A 1091 -19.42 21.60 47.52
N THR A 1092 -19.94 22.06 46.38
CA THR A 1092 -19.43 21.75 45.03
C THR A 1092 -17.98 22.21 44.86
N MET A 1093 -17.71 23.49 45.18
CA MET A 1093 -16.38 24.08 45.04
C MET A 1093 -15.39 23.62 46.14
N THR A 1094 -15.88 23.28 47.34
CA THR A 1094 -15.04 22.67 48.39
C THR A 1094 -14.56 21.29 47.98
N SER A 1095 -15.43 20.48 47.35
CA SER A 1095 -15.07 19.16 46.83
C SER A 1095 -14.00 19.26 45.73
N PHE A 1096 -14.15 20.24 44.83
CA PHE A 1096 -13.16 20.55 43.79
C PHE A 1096 -11.81 20.97 44.40
N ALA A 1097 -11.79 21.89 45.37
CA ALA A 1097 -10.57 22.34 46.04
C ALA A 1097 -9.83 21.23 46.81
N GLY A 1098 -10.55 20.25 47.37
CA GLY A 1098 -9.95 19.10 48.05
C GLY A 1098 -9.05 18.25 47.14
N VAL A 1099 -9.35 18.16 45.84
CA VAL A 1099 -8.50 17.46 44.85
C VAL A 1099 -7.19 18.22 44.64
N PHE A 1100 -7.24 19.54 44.51
CA PHE A 1100 -6.05 20.39 44.33
C PHE A 1100 -5.10 20.36 45.53
N ALA A 1101 -5.64 20.36 46.75
CA ALA A 1101 -4.84 20.23 47.97
C ALA A 1101 -4.00 18.95 47.97
N ALA A 1102 -4.58 17.82 47.55
CA ALA A 1102 -3.87 16.53 47.49
C ALA A 1102 -2.73 16.49 46.45
N MET A 1103 -2.88 17.17 45.32
CA MET A 1103 -1.86 17.20 44.25
C MET A 1103 -0.61 18.02 44.61
N SER A 1104 -0.75 18.98 45.53
CA SER A 1104 0.32 19.92 45.92
C SER A 1104 1.55 19.29 46.59
N ALA A 1105 1.36 18.18 47.30
CA ALA A 1105 2.32 17.63 48.26
C ALA A 1105 3.58 16.97 47.63
N GLY A 1106 3.75 17.07 46.30
CA GLY A 1106 4.73 16.28 45.54
C GLY A 1106 5.87 17.04 44.86
N THR A 1107 5.92 18.39 44.89
CA THR A 1107 6.89 19.17 44.10
C THR A 1107 7.85 20.01 44.94
N SER A 1108 9.14 19.70 44.85
CA SER A 1108 10.24 20.49 45.41
C SER A 1108 11.28 20.79 44.34
N TRP A 1109 11.77 22.04 44.29
CA TRP A 1109 12.68 22.54 43.25
C TRP A 1109 14.00 22.98 43.88
N GLU A 1110 15.02 22.11 43.88
CA GLU A 1110 16.28 22.35 44.62
C GLU A 1110 17.38 23.12 43.85
N GLU A 1111 17.32 23.22 42.51
CA GLU A 1111 18.44 23.77 41.72
C GLU A 1111 18.36 25.27 41.39
N LYS A 1112 19.50 25.93 41.60
CA LYS A 1112 19.76 27.37 41.44
C LYS A 1112 19.63 27.84 39.97
N VAL A 1113 19.13 29.07 39.77
CA VAL A 1113 18.63 29.58 38.48
C VAL A 1113 19.16 31.01 38.20
N SER A 1114 19.52 31.35 36.94
CA SER A 1114 19.83 32.71 36.47
C SER A 1114 18.57 33.47 36.02
N PRO A 1115 18.58 34.81 35.80
CA PRO A 1115 17.39 35.55 35.37
C PRO A 1115 16.71 35.03 34.09
N GLU A 1116 17.46 34.75 33.02
CA GLU A 1116 16.90 34.22 31.76
C GLU A 1116 16.42 32.77 31.95
N THR A 1117 17.17 32.00 32.74
CA THR A 1117 16.78 30.64 33.11
C THR A 1117 15.56 30.65 34.03
N LEU A 1118 15.26 31.75 34.73
CA LEU A 1118 14.11 31.90 35.62
C LEU A 1118 12.89 32.43 34.88
N GLU A 1119 13.02 33.38 33.93
CA GLU A 1119 11.93 33.68 32.99
C GLU A 1119 11.49 32.36 32.31
N LYS A 1120 12.43 31.57 31.81
CA LYS A 1120 12.15 30.29 31.15
C LYS A 1120 11.62 29.20 32.11
N LYS A 1121 12.22 29.00 33.30
CA LYS A 1121 11.70 28.01 34.27
C LYS A 1121 10.35 28.41 34.84
N LEU A 1122 10.01 29.70 34.92
CA LEU A 1122 8.66 30.15 35.26
C LEU A 1122 7.70 29.84 34.11
N GLU A 1123 8.04 30.12 32.84
CA GLU A 1123 7.21 29.68 31.69
C GLU A 1123 6.96 28.16 31.71
N GLU A 1124 7.99 27.36 31.99
CA GLU A 1124 7.90 25.90 32.08
C GLU A 1124 7.03 25.46 33.28
N ALA A 1125 7.29 25.98 34.49
CA ALA A 1125 6.54 25.63 35.69
C ALA A 1125 5.06 26.10 35.64
N TYR A 1126 4.78 27.29 35.09
CA TYR A 1126 3.41 27.73 34.86
C TYR A 1126 2.73 26.91 33.76
N GLY A 1127 3.45 26.52 32.71
CA GLY A 1127 2.94 25.58 31.70
C GLY A 1127 2.55 24.23 32.30
N GLU A 1128 3.41 23.63 33.12
CA GLU A 1128 3.12 22.40 33.87
C GLU A 1128 1.94 22.56 34.84
N MET A 1129 1.91 23.66 35.59
CA MET A 1129 0.87 23.96 36.57
C MET A 1129 -0.51 24.19 35.92
N PHE A 1130 -0.60 24.98 34.83
CA PHE A 1130 -1.84 25.11 34.08
C PHE A 1130 -2.24 23.78 33.44
N THR A 1131 -1.29 23.00 32.92
CA THR A 1131 -1.58 21.63 32.45
C THR A 1131 -2.16 20.75 33.58
N GLN A 1132 -1.66 20.85 34.80
CA GLN A 1132 -2.23 20.14 35.96
C GLN A 1132 -3.61 20.66 36.36
N ILE A 1133 -3.88 21.98 36.29
CA ILE A 1133 -5.22 22.55 36.54
C ILE A 1133 -6.22 22.07 35.49
N LEU A 1134 -5.83 22.08 34.21
CA LEU A 1134 -6.68 21.64 33.10
C LEU A 1134 -6.95 20.13 33.18
N ASN A 1135 -5.92 19.32 33.45
CA ASN A 1135 -6.06 17.88 33.67
C ASN A 1135 -6.92 17.57 34.91
N SER A 1136 -6.76 18.29 36.02
CA SER A 1136 -7.57 18.11 37.23
C SER A 1136 -9.04 18.44 36.98
N THR A 1137 -9.32 19.53 36.25
CA THR A 1137 -10.69 19.95 35.92
C THR A 1137 -11.35 18.98 34.93
N ASP A 1138 -10.64 18.53 33.90
CA ASP A 1138 -11.13 17.55 32.92
C ASP A 1138 -11.33 16.16 33.57
N ASN A 1139 -10.39 15.70 34.40
CA ASN A 1139 -10.54 14.48 35.19
C ASN A 1139 -11.73 14.56 36.16
N PHE A 1140 -11.99 15.71 36.80
CA PHE A 1140 -13.15 15.87 37.69
C PHE A 1140 -14.46 15.70 36.90
N VAL A 1141 -14.57 16.35 35.75
CA VAL A 1141 -15.76 16.30 34.88
C VAL A 1141 -15.95 14.89 34.29
N GLY A 1142 -14.88 14.26 33.81
CA GLY A 1142 -14.91 12.88 33.30
C GLY A 1142 -15.25 11.85 34.36
N ASN A 1143 -14.72 11.99 35.59
CA ASN A 1143 -15.09 11.12 36.70
C ASN A 1143 -16.53 11.38 37.16
N MET A 1144 -17.00 12.62 37.18
CA MET A 1144 -18.35 12.98 37.63
C MET A 1144 -19.44 12.48 36.67
N PHE A 1145 -19.35 12.79 35.37
CA PHE A 1145 -20.35 12.36 34.37
C PHE A 1145 -20.15 10.90 33.94
N GLY A 1146 -18.90 10.47 33.79
CA GLY A 1146 -18.54 9.06 33.58
C GLY A 1146 -18.74 8.19 34.82
N GLY A 1147 -19.07 8.77 35.98
CA GLY A 1147 -19.38 8.09 37.24
C GLY A 1147 -18.29 7.15 37.74
N VAL A 1148 -17.03 7.55 37.58
CA VAL A 1148 -15.88 6.76 38.02
C VAL A 1148 -15.62 7.01 39.51
N PRO A 1149 -15.71 6.00 40.39
CA PRO A 1149 -15.48 6.20 41.81
C PRO A 1149 -14.03 6.61 42.10
N PRO A 1150 -13.79 7.64 42.93
CA PRO A 1150 -12.48 7.92 43.50
C PRO A 1150 -11.91 6.71 44.26
N SER A 1151 -10.57 6.63 44.37
CA SER A 1151 -9.93 5.51 45.05
C SER A 1151 -10.40 5.37 46.51
N GLY A 1152 -10.92 4.19 46.87
CA GLY A 1152 -11.51 3.92 48.18
C GLY A 1152 -13.02 4.21 48.31
N TRP A 1153 -13.69 4.66 47.23
CA TRP A 1153 -15.15 4.74 47.17
C TRP A 1153 -15.74 3.46 46.56
N SER A 1154 -16.97 3.11 46.95
CA SER A 1154 -17.77 2.08 46.26
C SER A 1154 -18.60 2.71 45.14
N ASP A 1155 -19.06 1.90 44.19
CA ASP A 1155 -20.00 2.35 43.15
C ASP A 1155 -21.29 2.94 43.78
N ASP A 1156 -21.74 2.43 44.94
CA ASP A 1156 -22.85 3.02 45.71
C ASP A 1156 -22.55 4.45 46.16
N LYS A 1157 -21.38 4.69 46.78
CA LYS A 1157 -20.97 6.05 47.21
C LYS A 1157 -20.83 7.02 46.05
N MET A 1158 -20.41 6.55 44.88
CA MET A 1158 -20.37 7.37 43.68
C MET A 1158 -21.78 7.67 43.15
N THR A 1159 -22.72 6.73 43.33
CA THR A 1159 -24.15 6.91 43.03
C THR A 1159 -24.81 7.91 43.98
N ASP A 1160 -24.52 7.82 45.29
CA ASP A 1160 -24.93 8.81 46.30
C ASP A 1160 -24.37 10.20 45.96
N PHE A 1161 -23.07 10.32 45.66
CA PHE A 1161 -22.44 11.60 45.32
C PHE A 1161 -23.04 12.25 44.05
N VAL A 1162 -23.23 11.47 42.99
CA VAL A 1162 -23.87 11.93 41.75
C VAL A 1162 -25.33 12.32 41.98
N TYR A 1163 -26.05 11.61 42.86
CA TYR A 1163 -27.39 12.02 43.29
C TYR A 1163 -27.34 13.36 44.03
N GLU A 1164 -26.52 13.48 45.09
CA GLU A 1164 -26.43 14.69 45.92
C GLU A 1164 -26.02 15.93 45.12
N PHE A 1165 -25.11 15.80 44.14
CA PHE A 1165 -24.65 16.91 43.29
C PHE A 1165 -25.78 17.60 42.52
N PHE A 1166 -26.80 16.85 42.09
CA PHE A 1166 -27.92 17.35 41.28
C PHE A 1166 -29.26 17.37 42.04
N ARG A 1167 -29.26 16.95 43.31
CA ARG A 1167 -30.46 16.73 44.14
C ARG A 1167 -31.36 17.95 44.24
N ASP A 1168 -30.80 19.13 44.47
CA ASP A 1168 -31.53 20.34 44.85
C ASP A 1168 -31.86 21.29 43.69
N GLY A 1169 -31.20 21.14 42.53
CA GLY A 1169 -31.52 21.87 41.30
C GLY A 1169 -30.61 23.07 40.99
N ASP A 1170 -29.47 23.20 41.68
CA ASP A 1170 -28.62 24.40 41.68
C ASP A 1170 -28.09 24.82 40.29
N TRP A 1171 -27.99 23.88 39.36
CA TRP A 1171 -27.51 24.12 38.00
C TRP A 1171 -28.63 24.29 36.97
N LEU A 1172 -29.91 24.40 37.37
CA LEU A 1172 -31.03 24.44 36.41
C LEU A 1172 -31.11 25.73 35.57
N SER A 1173 -30.77 26.89 36.14
CA SER A 1173 -30.82 28.19 35.45
C SER A 1173 -29.44 28.66 34.99
N ARG A 1174 -29.32 29.01 33.71
CA ARG A 1174 -28.10 29.60 33.12
C ARG A 1174 -27.87 31.02 33.60
N ASP A 1175 -28.95 31.75 33.87
CA ASP A 1175 -28.90 33.16 34.29
C ASP A 1175 -28.37 33.32 35.72
N ILE A 1176 -28.32 32.23 36.50
CA ILE A 1176 -27.66 32.17 37.82
C ILE A 1176 -26.22 31.66 37.70
N THR A 1177 -26.00 30.55 36.99
CA THR A 1177 -24.70 29.87 36.93
C THR A 1177 -23.65 30.67 36.15
N LYS A 1178 -24.02 31.27 35.01
CA LYS A 1178 -23.06 31.96 34.14
C LYS A 1178 -22.47 33.24 34.73
N PRO A 1179 -23.25 34.15 35.36
CA PRO A 1179 -22.68 35.31 36.05
C PRO A 1179 -21.81 34.92 37.25
N PHE A 1180 -22.19 33.86 37.97
CA PHE A 1180 -21.40 33.34 39.09
C PHE A 1180 -20.02 32.83 38.65
N MET A 1181 -19.96 31.98 37.61
CA MET A 1181 -18.70 31.44 37.11
C MET A 1181 -17.76 32.53 36.58
N ASN A 1182 -18.26 33.51 35.81
CA ASN A 1182 -17.45 34.63 35.36
C ASN A 1182 -16.88 35.45 36.53
N HIS A 1183 -17.71 35.78 37.53
CA HIS A 1183 -17.26 36.54 38.70
C HIS A 1183 -16.19 35.80 39.51
N TYR A 1184 -16.35 34.47 39.70
CA TYR A 1184 -15.36 33.63 40.34
C TYR A 1184 -14.00 33.71 39.62
N ILE A 1185 -13.98 33.57 38.29
CA ILE A 1185 -12.76 33.55 37.49
C ILE A 1185 -12.00 34.89 37.59
N THR A 1186 -12.70 36.03 37.47
CA THR A 1186 -12.07 37.36 37.62
C THR A 1186 -11.50 37.60 39.02
N GLN A 1187 -12.14 37.08 40.08
CA GLN A 1187 -11.60 37.18 41.45
C GLN A 1187 -10.37 36.28 41.67
N VAL A 1188 -10.30 35.10 41.02
CA VAL A 1188 -9.12 34.23 41.05
C VAL A 1188 -7.91 34.94 40.45
N GLN A 1189 -8.09 35.58 39.29
CA GLN A 1189 -7.04 36.32 38.57
C GLN A 1189 -6.50 37.49 39.42
N SER A 1190 -7.37 38.43 39.83
CA SER A 1190 -6.97 39.61 40.62
C SER A 1190 -6.19 39.26 41.89
N LYS A 1191 -6.57 38.20 42.62
CA LYS A 1191 -5.88 37.79 43.84
C LYS A 1191 -4.50 37.17 43.59
N TRP A 1192 -4.30 36.59 42.41
CA TRP A 1192 -3.02 36.06 41.97
C TRP A 1192 -2.07 37.18 41.54
N ASP A 1193 -2.56 38.17 40.80
CA ASP A 1193 -1.78 39.33 40.35
C ASP A 1193 -1.28 40.16 41.55
N GLU A 1194 -2.16 40.47 42.51
CA GLU A 1194 -1.82 41.13 43.79
C GLU A 1194 -0.63 40.45 44.49
N PHE A 1195 -0.64 39.11 44.56
CA PHE A 1195 0.40 38.37 45.28
C PHE A 1195 1.71 38.31 44.51
N ALA A 1196 1.67 38.08 43.19
CA ALA A 1196 2.85 38.04 42.33
C ALA A 1196 3.63 39.37 42.39
N VAL A 1197 2.91 40.50 42.36
CA VAL A 1197 3.44 41.85 42.55
C VAL A 1197 4.14 41.99 43.91
N VAL A 1198 3.48 41.61 45.01
CA VAL A 1198 4.02 41.75 46.39
C VAL A 1198 5.28 40.90 46.63
N LYS A 1199 5.32 39.64 46.17
CA LYS A 1199 6.52 38.78 46.32
C LYS A 1199 7.67 39.23 45.43
N ALA A 1200 7.41 39.70 44.20
CA ALA A 1200 8.46 40.23 43.34
C ALA A 1200 9.10 41.51 43.94
N MET A 1201 8.31 42.37 44.57
CA MET A 1201 8.85 43.57 45.23
C MET A 1201 9.79 43.23 46.39
N LYS A 1202 9.43 42.26 47.24
CA LYS A 1202 10.31 41.76 48.33
C LYS A 1202 11.67 41.22 47.87
N SER A 1203 11.88 40.99 46.57
CA SER A 1203 13.17 40.54 46.03
C SER A 1203 14.22 41.64 45.91
N LYS A 1204 13.80 42.89 45.67
CA LYS A 1204 14.69 44.05 45.75
C LYS A 1204 14.98 44.28 47.22
N ASN A 1205 16.21 44.00 47.62
CA ASN A 1205 16.67 44.16 49.00
C ASN A 1205 16.91 45.66 49.34
N LYS A 1206 15.83 46.46 49.31
CA LYS A 1206 15.81 47.91 49.48
C LYS A 1206 14.47 48.40 50.05
N ALA A 1207 14.56 49.04 51.23
CA ALA A 1207 13.51 49.75 51.95
C ALA A 1207 12.35 48.91 52.52
N ASP A 1208 11.74 49.44 53.59
CA ASP A 1208 10.57 48.87 54.25
C ASP A 1208 9.31 49.13 53.41
N TYR A 1209 8.62 48.06 52.98
CA TYR A 1209 7.42 48.16 52.15
C TYR A 1209 6.18 48.52 52.98
N PHE A 1210 5.64 49.73 52.75
CA PHE A 1210 4.37 50.16 53.32
C PHE A 1210 3.21 49.77 52.40
N LEU A 1211 2.51 48.69 52.74
CA LEU A 1211 1.19 48.41 52.18
C LEU A 1211 0.20 49.40 52.79
N MET A 1212 -0.17 50.45 52.04
CA MET A 1212 -1.23 51.37 52.44
C MET A 1212 -2.58 50.82 51.99
N VAL A 1213 -3.53 50.76 52.92
CA VAL A 1213 -4.95 50.57 52.64
C VAL A 1213 -5.62 51.87 53.02
N SER A 1214 -6.37 52.45 52.10
CA SER A 1214 -7.10 53.70 52.27
C SER A 1214 -8.51 53.57 51.71
N ASP A 1215 -9.45 54.27 52.33
CA ASP A 1215 -10.80 54.49 51.82
C ASP A 1215 -10.80 55.64 50.78
N GLU A 1216 -11.97 55.93 50.21
CA GLU A 1216 -12.16 57.01 49.23
C GLU A 1216 -12.04 58.42 49.85
N ASP A 1217 -11.96 58.54 51.17
CA ASP A 1217 -11.94 59.80 51.94
C ASP A 1217 -10.54 60.16 52.49
N THR A 1218 -9.51 59.34 52.22
CA THR A 1218 -8.16 59.52 52.79
C THR A 1218 -7.33 60.57 52.05
N GLU A 1219 -7.19 61.78 52.62
CA GLU A 1219 -6.25 62.81 52.15
C GLU A 1219 -4.78 62.54 52.59
N CYS A 1220 -3.81 62.95 51.75
CA CYS A 1220 -2.37 62.93 52.07
C CYS A 1220 -1.73 64.32 51.92
N SER A 1221 -0.67 64.61 52.70
CA SER A 1221 -0.07 65.95 52.74
C SER A 1221 1.32 66.07 52.09
N LYS A 1222 1.54 67.16 51.35
CA LYS A 1222 2.74 67.37 50.54
C LYS A 1222 3.75 68.30 51.22
N HIS A 1223 4.63 67.70 52.02
CA HIS A 1223 5.67 68.44 52.75
C HIS A 1223 6.72 69.04 51.79
N HIS A 1224 6.76 70.37 51.69
CA HIS A 1224 7.85 71.09 51.00
C HIS A 1224 8.44 72.18 51.89
N ASN A 1225 9.77 72.23 51.98
CA ASN A 1225 10.47 73.31 52.67
C ASN A 1225 10.47 74.56 51.78
N GLY A 1226 9.80 75.64 52.19
CA GLY A 1226 9.97 76.98 51.61
C GLY A 1226 8.70 77.74 51.21
N VAL A 1227 8.21 78.59 52.12
CA VAL A 1227 7.48 79.86 51.87
C VAL A 1227 6.47 79.90 50.71
N GLY A 1228 5.20 79.55 50.97
CA GLY A 1228 4.06 79.86 50.09
C GLY A 1228 2.73 79.39 50.67
N THR A 1229 1.68 80.23 50.62
CA THR A 1229 0.35 79.90 51.17
C THR A 1229 -0.56 79.26 50.13
N ILE A 1230 -0.51 77.92 50.02
CA ILE A 1230 -1.49 77.09 49.30
C ILE A 1230 -1.77 75.85 50.17
N PRO A 1231 -3.02 75.36 50.29
CA PRO A 1231 -3.30 74.09 50.96
C PRO A 1231 -2.54 72.94 50.29
N THR A 1232 -1.88 72.09 51.07
CA THR A 1232 -1.04 70.98 50.60
C THR A 1232 -1.58 69.63 51.03
N TYR A 1233 -2.88 69.44 50.82
CA TYR A 1233 -3.55 68.14 50.93
C TYR A 1233 -4.10 67.76 49.54
N GLN A 1234 -4.07 66.46 49.23
CA GLN A 1234 -4.62 65.88 48.01
C GLN A 1234 -5.13 64.47 48.33
N ASP A 1235 -6.22 64.05 47.69
CA ASP A 1235 -6.79 62.72 47.85
C ASP A 1235 -5.74 61.64 47.53
N MET A 1236 -5.61 60.63 48.40
CA MET A 1236 -4.73 59.51 48.12
C MET A 1236 -5.30 58.74 46.93
N SER A 1237 -4.45 58.49 45.93
CA SER A 1237 -4.83 57.86 44.67
C SER A 1237 -3.66 57.07 44.11
N GLU A 1238 -3.94 56.18 43.15
CA GLU A 1238 -2.91 55.32 42.57
C GLU A 1238 -1.70 56.11 42.05
N GLN A 1239 -1.96 57.22 41.35
CA GLN A 1239 -0.94 58.08 40.78
C GLN A 1239 -0.10 58.75 41.86
N VAL A 1240 -0.72 59.21 42.95
CA VAL A 1240 -0.03 59.84 44.10
C VAL A 1240 0.85 58.84 44.85
N CYS A 1241 0.35 57.62 45.06
CA CYS A 1241 1.11 56.51 45.63
C CYS A 1241 2.37 56.21 44.78
N LYS A 1242 2.20 56.00 43.47
CA LYS A 1242 3.29 55.63 42.55
C LYS A 1242 4.31 56.76 42.33
N ASP A 1243 3.87 58.00 42.16
CA ASP A 1243 4.75 59.11 41.76
C ASP A 1243 5.54 59.74 42.92
N HIS A 1244 5.12 59.54 44.18
CA HIS A 1244 5.69 60.24 45.34
C HIS A 1244 6.19 59.33 46.48
N MET A 1245 5.91 58.02 46.45
CA MET A 1245 6.37 57.08 47.49
C MET A 1245 7.03 55.85 46.86
N GLU A 1246 8.37 55.82 46.87
CA GLU A 1246 9.17 54.75 46.26
C GLU A 1246 8.88 53.39 46.92
N GLY A 1247 8.23 52.48 46.18
CA GLY A 1247 7.78 51.17 46.67
C GLY A 1247 6.36 51.12 47.23
N CYS A 1248 5.56 52.19 47.06
CA CYS A 1248 4.14 52.19 47.42
C CYS A 1248 3.31 51.28 46.50
N LEU A 1249 2.38 50.53 47.08
CA LEU A 1249 1.41 49.70 46.37
C LEU A 1249 -0.01 50.18 46.65
N TRP A 1250 -0.72 50.53 45.58
CA TRP A 1250 -2.12 50.94 45.62
C TRP A 1250 -3.03 49.73 45.43
N HIS A 1251 -4.19 49.75 46.10
CA HIS A 1251 -5.22 48.73 45.95
C HIS A 1251 -6.59 49.36 46.24
N GLU A 1252 -7.42 49.54 45.21
CA GLU A 1252 -8.76 50.08 45.38
C GLU A 1252 -9.68 49.06 46.07
N LYS A 1253 -10.45 49.55 47.05
CA LYS A 1253 -11.65 48.93 47.66
C LYS A 1253 -11.48 47.50 48.19
N ARG A 1254 -11.09 47.41 49.47
CA ARG A 1254 -11.33 46.25 50.35
C ARG A 1254 -12.22 46.66 51.52
#